data_AF-A0A9D2D8K0-F1
#
_entry.id   AF-A0A9D2D8K0-F1
#
_cell.length_a   1.000
_cell.length_b   1.000
_cell.length_c   1.000
_cell.angle_alpha   90.00
_cell.angle_beta   90.00
_cell.angle_gamma   90.00
#
_symmetry.space_group_name_H-M   'P 1'
#
loop_
_entity.id
_entity.type
_entity.pdbx_description
1 polymer ?
#
loop_
_entity_poly.entity_id
_entity_poly.type
_entity_poly.pdbx_seq_one_letter_code
_entity_poly.pdbx_strand_id
1 'polypeptide(L)'
;MKDHIEIRGARVHNLKNIDVDVPLNEIVGIAGVSGSGKSSLALGVLYAEGSRRYLEALSTYTRRRMTQAAKAEVDEILYVPAALALHQRPAVPGIRSTFGTGTELLNSLRLMYSRLASHRCPNGHYLPPTLAVAAGQELVCPECGAKFYAPSAEELAFNSRGACPSCGGTGIVRTVDRSTLVPDESLTIDEGAVAPWNSLMWSLMTDVCRAMGVRTDVPFRELTDREKEIVFDGPAEKKHILYRAKNSDVATELDFTYYNAVYTVENALSKVKDESGMKRVERFLKQQPCPACGGTRLNERARAPKVRGISLDEACRMTLAELTKWVDGVPASLPEEMRPMAESICGSFRTAAKRLADLGLGYLTLDRAASTLSTGERQRMQLARAVRNRTTGVLYVLDEPSIGLHPSNIVGLVDVMHDLVADGNSVVLVDHDTQILSVSDHIIEMGPGAGADGGTVIAQGTAAEIARCEKSKIGPYLCGAVQEKLRPQVPAAELFAEGAIRMSAGAIHTVKPLEVKIPKGRLTAVTGVSGSGKTTLILESLIPALEAQIRGKALPAHVRSVDAAGIGQVKLIDATPIGINVRSTVATYADVHDELRKIFARTADAKARGYKAGDFSYNTGSLRCPVCDGTGTISLDVQFLPDVDIPCPDCRGTRYAREAQAVRCKTKDGKEYSLPDVMAMNVHSALAACRDMKLVCRRLQVLDDLGLGYLTLGEATPSLSGGEAQRLKLAGEMDRAQQDSVFVFDEPTIGLHPLDVKTLVNVFQTLIGQGATVIVIEHDLDVIRSADYVIDMGPGGGEEGGTIVAAGTPEDIKNSPASKTGKFL
;
A
#
# COMPACT_ATOMS: atom_id res chain seq x y z
N MET A 1 36.02 20.95 -9.07
CA MET A 1 34.95 20.21 -8.36
C MET A 1 34.89 18.84 -9.01
N LYS A 2 34.68 17.77 -8.25
CA LYS A 2 34.45 16.45 -8.85
C LYS A 2 33.07 16.47 -9.52
N ASP A 3 32.97 15.89 -10.71
CA ASP A 3 31.82 15.93 -11.60
C ASP A 3 31.00 14.62 -11.58
N HIS A 4 31.50 13.56 -10.94
CA HIS A 4 30.80 12.29 -10.79
C HIS A 4 31.17 11.56 -9.48
N ILE A 5 30.29 10.64 -9.09
CA ILE A 5 30.51 9.60 -8.08
C ILE A 5 31.19 8.43 -8.79
N GLU A 6 32.31 7.97 -8.26
CA GLU A 6 33.07 6.83 -8.82
C GLU A 6 32.71 5.58 -8.01
N ILE A 7 32.18 4.54 -8.67
CA ILE A 7 31.89 3.23 -8.06
C ILE A 7 32.75 2.17 -8.74
N ARG A 8 33.49 1.39 -7.96
CA ARG A 8 34.37 0.32 -8.46
C ARG A 8 34.11 -1.01 -7.75
N GLY A 9 33.92 -2.07 -8.52
CA GLY A 9 33.75 -3.43 -8.03
C GLY A 9 32.50 -3.64 -7.16
N ALA A 10 31.35 -3.06 -7.52
CA ALA A 10 30.12 -3.26 -6.77
C ALA A 10 29.54 -4.67 -6.98
N ARG A 11 29.24 -5.35 -5.86
CA ARG A 11 28.80 -6.77 -5.79
C ARG A 11 27.56 -6.99 -4.92
N VAL A 12 26.86 -5.91 -4.55
CA VAL A 12 25.63 -6.00 -3.74
C VAL A 12 24.56 -6.84 -4.47
N HIS A 13 24.03 -7.86 -3.79
CA HIS A 13 23.04 -8.80 -4.32
C HIS A 13 23.49 -9.51 -5.60
N ASN A 14 22.90 -9.19 -6.75
CA ASN A 14 23.19 -9.81 -8.04
C ASN A 14 24.15 -8.99 -8.92
N LEU A 15 24.70 -7.86 -8.41
CA LEU A 15 25.67 -7.06 -9.15
C LEU A 15 26.95 -7.85 -9.43
N LYS A 16 27.42 -7.83 -10.67
CA LYS A 16 28.55 -8.65 -11.16
C LYS A 16 29.85 -7.87 -11.20
N ASN A 17 30.28 -7.35 -10.04
CA ASN A 17 31.52 -6.60 -9.91
C ASN A 17 31.58 -5.41 -10.87
N ILE A 18 30.56 -4.55 -10.82
CA ILE A 18 30.40 -3.46 -11.79
C ILE A 18 31.22 -2.23 -11.40
N ASP A 19 31.74 -1.56 -12.42
CA ASP A 19 32.32 -0.23 -12.34
C ASP A 19 31.37 0.74 -13.04
N VAL A 20 31.00 1.83 -12.36
CA VAL A 20 30.07 2.82 -12.92
C VAL A 20 30.39 4.21 -12.37
N ASP A 21 30.30 5.21 -13.24
CA ASP A 21 30.44 6.62 -12.90
C ASP A 21 29.06 7.28 -12.97
N VAL A 22 28.65 7.95 -11.88
CA VAL A 22 27.33 8.59 -11.76
C VAL A 22 27.51 10.10 -11.68
N PRO A 23 27.11 10.88 -12.70
CA PRO A 23 27.26 12.34 -12.71
C PRO A 23 26.64 13.02 -11.48
N LEU A 24 27.29 14.09 -11.03
CA LEU A 24 26.85 14.94 -9.94
C LEU A 24 26.16 16.19 -10.48
N ASN A 25 25.16 16.68 -9.75
CA ASN A 25 24.34 17.85 -10.09
C ASN A 25 23.50 17.67 -11.37
N GLU A 26 23.11 16.42 -11.64
CA GLU A 26 22.27 16.02 -12.78
C GLU A 26 21.15 15.11 -12.29
N ILE A 27 20.15 14.90 -13.17
CA ILE A 27 19.13 13.86 -13.03
C ILE A 27 19.62 12.60 -13.73
N VAL A 28 19.94 11.57 -12.95
CA VAL A 28 20.39 10.28 -13.45
C VAL A 28 19.29 9.22 -13.31
N GLY A 29 18.81 8.70 -14.44
CA GLY A 29 17.88 7.58 -14.50
C GLY A 29 18.59 6.23 -14.45
N ILE A 30 18.13 5.31 -13.61
CA ILE A 30 18.56 3.91 -13.60
C ILE A 30 17.40 3.06 -14.15
N ALA A 31 17.61 2.51 -15.35
CA ALA A 31 16.62 1.74 -16.09
C ALA A 31 17.01 0.26 -16.19
N GLY A 32 16.09 -0.56 -16.72
CA GLY A 32 16.31 -1.99 -16.97
C GLY A 32 15.17 -2.88 -16.49
N VAL A 33 15.14 -4.14 -16.94
CA VAL A 33 14.07 -5.12 -16.62
C VAL A 33 13.92 -5.37 -15.12
N SER A 34 12.78 -5.90 -14.67
CA SER A 34 12.60 -6.27 -13.26
C SER A 34 13.72 -7.22 -12.80
N GLY A 35 14.25 -7.03 -11.59
CA GLY A 35 15.34 -7.86 -11.06
C GLY A 35 16.72 -7.66 -11.73
N SER A 36 16.92 -6.68 -12.62
CA SER A 36 18.21 -6.46 -13.30
C SER A 36 19.34 -5.91 -12.41
N GLY A 37 19.04 -5.49 -11.18
CA GLY A 37 20.01 -4.92 -10.23
C GLY A 37 19.90 -3.39 -10.03
N LYS A 38 18.84 -2.75 -10.54
CA LYS A 38 18.59 -1.29 -10.39
C LYS A 38 18.61 -0.84 -8.93
N SER A 39 17.75 -1.44 -8.09
CA SER A 39 17.67 -1.09 -6.66
C SER A 39 18.93 -1.52 -5.91
N SER A 40 19.63 -2.58 -6.34
CA SER A 40 20.93 -2.95 -5.79
C SER A 40 21.96 -1.84 -5.98
N LEU A 41 21.99 -1.19 -7.15
CA LEU A 41 22.86 -0.05 -7.42
C LEU A 41 22.40 1.23 -6.70
N ALA A 42 21.11 1.59 -6.86
CA ALA A 42 20.56 2.84 -6.32
C ALA A 42 20.46 2.84 -4.78
N LEU A 43 19.77 1.86 -4.22
CA LEU A 43 19.52 1.79 -2.78
C LEU A 43 20.64 1.03 -2.06
N GLY A 44 21.07 -0.11 -2.63
CA GLY A 44 22.04 -1.01 -2.01
C GLY A 44 23.49 -0.51 -2.02
N VAL A 45 23.87 0.34 -2.98
CA VAL A 45 25.21 0.92 -3.08
C VAL A 45 25.17 2.42 -2.80
N LEU A 46 24.53 3.22 -3.66
CA LEU A 46 24.58 4.69 -3.58
C LEU A 46 23.97 5.23 -2.29
N TYR A 47 22.71 4.90 -2.00
CA TYR A 47 22.06 5.33 -0.76
C TYR A 47 22.72 4.76 0.49
N ALA A 48 23.02 3.45 0.49
CA ALA A 48 23.63 2.78 1.64
C ALA A 48 24.96 3.46 2.03
N GLU A 49 25.85 3.72 1.07
CA GLU A 49 27.14 4.36 1.35
C GLU A 49 27.01 5.85 1.66
N GLY A 50 26.15 6.60 0.98
CA GLY A 50 25.91 8.01 1.27
C GLY A 50 25.29 8.23 2.66
N SER A 51 24.34 7.39 3.04
CA SER A 51 23.72 7.39 4.38
C SER A 51 24.72 6.96 5.45
N ARG A 52 25.45 5.85 5.24
CA ARG A 52 26.47 5.35 6.18
C ARG A 52 27.53 6.41 6.48
N ARG A 53 28.10 7.06 5.45
CA ARG A 53 29.13 8.09 5.63
C ARG A 53 28.62 9.30 6.41
N TYR A 54 27.37 9.72 6.15
CA TYR A 54 26.74 10.79 6.92
C TYR A 54 26.56 10.40 8.39
N LEU A 55 26.05 9.19 8.66
CA LEU A 55 25.88 8.68 10.02
C LEU A 55 27.23 8.48 10.75
N GLU A 56 28.28 8.12 10.02
CA GLU A 56 29.63 8.00 10.57
C GLU A 56 30.22 9.34 11.04
N ALA A 57 29.81 10.44 10.41
CA ALA A 57 30.19 11.79 10.81
C ALA A 57 29.50 12.26 12.10
N LEU A 58 28.43 11.58 12.56
CA LEU A 58 27.74 11.94 13.80
C LEU A 58 28.60 11.65 15.04
N SER A 59 28.23 12.27 16.17
CA SER A 59 28.92 12.06 17.44
C SER A 59 28.90 10.59 17.88
N THR A 60 29.94 10.13 18.56
CA THR A 60 30.07 8.75 19.06
C THR A 60 28.87 8.32 19.92
N TYR A 61 28.27 9.25 20.66
CA TYR A 61 27.06 9.01 21.46
C TYR A 61 25.85 8.64 20.58
N THR A 62 25.67 9.37 19.47
CA THR A 62 24.59 9.13 18.51
C THR A 62 24.83 7.83 17.76
N ARG A 63 26.08 7.59 17.33
CA ARG A 63 26.51 6.33 16.69
C ARG A 63 26.34 5.10 17.57
N ARG A 64 26.53 5.19 18.89
CA ARG A 64 26.31 4.03 19.80
C ARG A 64 24.84 3.66 19.96
N ARG A 65 23.93 4.57 19.64
CA ARG A 65 22.47 4.40 19.71
C ARG A 65 21.86 4.12 18.34
N MET A 66 22.66 4.04 17.30
CA MET A 66 22.25 3.67 15.96
C MET A 66 23.04 2.42 15.58
N THR A 67 22.38 1.33 15.19
CA THR A 67 23.10 0.15 14.70
C THR A 67 23.90 0.56 13.46
N GLN A 68 25.15 0.10 13.34
CA GLN A 68 25.98 0.43 12.18
C GLN A 68 25.26 -0.02 10.91
N ALA A 69 25.01 0.93 10.00
CA ALA A 69 24.54 0.60 8.66
C ALA A 69 25.57 -0.33 8.00
N ALA A 70 25.12 -1.46 7.45
CA ALA A 70 26.00 -2.41 6.79
C ALA A 70 26.77 -1.72 5.66
N LYS A 71 28.09 -1.92 5.60
CA LYS A 71 28.91 -1.42 4.50
C LYS A 71 28.46 -2.12 3.21
N ALA A 72 28.30 -1.37 2.13
CA ALA A 72 27.97 -1.97 0.83
C ALA A 72 29.13 -2.86 0.37
N GLU A 73 28.81 -3.96 -0.32
CA GLU A 73 29.81 -4.84 -0.92
C GLU A 73 30.36 -4.20 -2.19
N VAL A 74 31.38 -3.36 -2.03
CA VAL A 74 32.05 -2.58 -3.08
C VAL A 74 33.54 -2.48 -2.77
N ASP A 75 34.39 -2.49 -3.81
CA ASP A 75 35.84 -2.31 -3.62
C ASP A 75 36.15 -0.87 -3.24
N GLU A 76 35.62 0.08 -4.02
CA GLU A 76 35.79 1.51 -3.77
C GLU A 76 34.57 2.31 -4.22
N ILE A 77 34.23 3.33 -3.44
CA ILE A 77 33.26 4.35 -3.84
C ILE A 77 33.76 5.73 -3.40
N LEU A 78 33.90 6.67 -4.34
CA LEU A 78 34.42 8.01 -4.07
C LEU A 78 33.37 9.07 -4.39
N TYR A 79 33.48 10.21 -3.69
CA TYR A 79 32.67 11.41 -3.93
C TYR A 79 31.15 11.28 -3.75
N VAL A 80 30.66 10.16 -3.18
CA VAL A 80 29.24 10.02 -2.83
C VAL A 80 28.84 11.06 -1.76
N PRO A 81 27.84 11.92 -2.04
CA PRO A 81 27.31 12.87 -1.06
C PRO A 81 26.52 12.19 0.06
N ALA A 82 26.08 12.97 1.06
CA ALA A 82 25.06 12.50 2.00
C ALA A 82 23.79 12.16 1.21
N ALA A 83 23.25 10.96 1.41
CA ALA A 83 22.14 10.45 0.60
C ALA A 83 20.81 10.41 1.39
N LEU A 84 19.71 10.75 0.70
CA LEU A 84 18.34 10.61 1.17
C LEU A 84 17.57 9.74 0.18
N ALA A 85 17.02 8.62 0.65
CA ALA A 85 16.16 7.76 -0.17
C ALA A 85 14.68 8.11 0.00
N LEU A 86 13.95 8.10 -1.11
CA LEU A 86 12.50 8.11 -1.17
C LEU A 86 12.05 6.76 -1.73
N HIS A 87 11.73 5.84 -0.82
CA HIS A 87 11.36 4.46 -1.15
C HIS A 87 10.01 4.35 -1.85
N GLN A 88 9.88 3.32 -2.69
CA GLN A 88 8.65 2.96 -3.40
C GLN A 88 7.44 2.80 -2.45
N ARG A 89 7.66 2.26 -1.25
CA ARG A 89 6.63 2.02 -0.22
C ARG A 89 6.97 2.74 1.07
N PRO A 90 6.58 4.02 1.21
CA PRO A 90 6.71 4.73 2.47
C PRO A 90 5.95 4.00 3.58
N ALA A 91 6.56 3.91 4.77
CA ALA A 91 5.91 3.34 5.94
C ALA A 91 4.57 4.03 6.21
N VAL A 92 3.54 3.24 6.54
CA VAL A 92 2.21 3.75 6.84
C VAL A 92 2.29 4.60 8.12
N PRO A 93 2.01 5.91 8.06
CA PRO A 93 2.09 6.73 9.26
C PRO A 93 1.03 6.33 10.28
N GLY A 94 1.35 6.48 11.57
CA GLY A 94 0.44 6.12 12.65
C GLY A 94 -0.85 6.94 12.67
N ILE A 95 -1.83 6.48 13.46
CA ILE A 95 -3.19 7.04 13.57
C ILE A 95 -3.28 8.55 13.86
N ARG A 96 -2.22 9.12 14.46
CA ARG A 96 -2.07 10.54 14.78
C ARG A 96 -1.49 11.39 13.64
N SER A 97 -1.24 10.81 12.47
CA SER A 97 -0.74 11.52 11.30
C SER A 97 -1.87 11.80 10.31
N THR A 98 -1.91 13.02 9.79
CA THR A 98 -2.77 13.46 8.68
C THR A 98 -1.93 13.96 7.52
N PHE A 99 -2.58 14.16 6.37
CA PHE A 99 -1.97 14.86 5.24
C PHE A 99 -1.41 16.23 5.66
N GLY A 100 -2.15 17.00 6.46
CA GLY A 100 -1.70 18.30 6.97
C GLY A 100 -0.48 18.23 7.91
N THR A 101 -0.34 17.18 8.73
CA THR A 101 0.87 17.00 9.55
C THR A 101 2.05 16.48 8.74
N GLY A 102 1.81 15.55 7.80
CA GLY A 102 2.86 14.94 6.97
C GLY A 102 3.49 15.93 6.00
N THR A 103 2.70 16.88 5.50
CA THR A 103 3.15 18.01 4.66
C THR A 103 3.66 19.21 5.47
N GLU A 104 3.37 19.22 6.77
CA GLU A 104 3.53 20.35 7.70
C GLU A 104 2.79 21.63 7.31
N LEU A 105 1.87 21.59 6.34
CA LEU A 105 0.98 22.71 6.06
C LEU A 105 0.16 23.10 7.29
N LEU A 106 -0.17 22.12 8.14
CA LEU A 106 -0.86 22.36 9.40
C LEU A 106 -0.03 23.23 10.37
N ASN A 107 1.30 23.23 10.29
CA ASN A 107 2.13 24.11 11.12
C ASN A 107 1.94 25.58 10.73
N SER A 108 2.00 25.88 9.43
CA SER A 108 1.73 27.23 8.92
C SER A 108 0.29 27.65 9.23
N LEU A 109 -0.68 26.75 9.04
CA LEU A 109 -2.09 27.02 9.35
C LEU A 109 -2.30 27.31 10.85
N ARG A 110 -1.75 26.48 11.75
CA ARG A 110 -1.78 26.74 13.20
C ARG A 110 -1.13 28.07 13.57
N LEU A 111 -0.06 28.46 12.88
CA LEU A 111 0.57 29.77 13.10
C LEU A 111 -0.35 30.92 12.68
N MET A 112 -1.08 30.79 11.56
CA MET A 112 -2.12 31.75 11.17
C MET A 112 -3.21 31.86 12.24
N TYR A 113 -3.73 30.74 12.74
CA TYR A 113 -4.78 30.75 13.78
C TYR A 113 -4.29 31.24 15.15
N SER A 114 -2.99 31.11 15.43
CA SER A 114 -2.36 31.64 16.63
C SER A 114 -2.15 33.15 16.55
N ARG A 115 -1.79 33.70 15.37
CA ARG A 115 -1.33 35.10 15.22
C ARG A 115 -2.30 36.04 14.52
N LEU A 116 -3.15 35.52 13.64
CA LEU A 116 -3.97 36.30 12.71
C LEU A 116 -5.48 36.14 12.98
N ALA A 117 -5.85 35.31 13.96
CA ALA A 117 -7.25 35.03 14.25
C ALA A 117 -7.92 36.11 15.10
N SER A 118 -9.24 36.17 15.00
CA SER A 118 -10.08 36.70 16.07
C SER A 118 -10.16 35.67 17.19
N HIS A 119 -9.88 36.10 18.42
CA HIS A 119 -9.81 35.20 19.58
C HIS A 119 -11.04 35.37 20.47
N ARG A 120 -11.61 34.24 20.90
CA ARG A 120 -12.76 34.20 21.81
C ARG A 120 -12.30 34.37 23.25
N CYS A 121 -12.85 35.34 23.96
CA CYS A 121 -12.63 35.49 25.40
C CYS A 121 -13.35 34.38 26.20
N PRO A 122 -13.02 34.18 27.48
CA PRO A 122 -13.67 33.17 28.32
C PRO A 122 -15.20 33.31 28.42
N ASN A 123 -15.72 34.52 28.23
CA ASN A 123 -17.16 34.82 28.29
C ASN A 123 -17.85 34.75 26.90
N GLY A 124 -17.14 34.37 25.83
CA GLY A 124 -17.73 34.11 24.52
C GLY A 124 -17.61 35.23 23.47
N HIS A 125 -17.20 36.45 23.86
CA HIS A 125 -17.00 37.57 22.93
C HIS A 125 -15.75 37.38 22.06
N TYR A 126 -15.77 37.87 20.82
CA TYR A 126 -14.65 37.75 19.88
C TYR A 126 -13.89 39.07 19.76
N LEU A 127 -12.59 39.04 20.02
CA LEU A 127 -11.70 40.18 19.81
C LEU A 127 -11.14 40.13 18.38
N PRO A 128 -11.05 41.26 17.68
CA PRO A 128 -10.44 41.31 16.36
C PRO A 128 -8.94 40.99 16.43
N PRO A 129 -8.32 40.61 15.30
CA PRO A 129 -6.89 40.33 15.22
C PRO A 129 -6.05 41.54 15.66
N THR A 130 -4.95 41.30 16.38
CA THR A 130 -4.08 42.36 16.90
C THR A 130 -2.62 41.90 17.00
N LEU A 131 -1.67 42.83 16.81
CA LEU A 131 -0.25 42.60 17.01
C LEU A 131 0.13 42.24 18.46
N ALA A 132 -0.70 42.59 19.45
CA ALA A 132 -0.49 42.24 20.85
C ALA A 132 -0.29 40.73 21.06
N VAL A 133 -0.96 39.90 20.25
CA VAL A 133 -0.81 38.44 20.29
C VAL A 133 0.59 38.00 19.88
N ALA A 134 1.13 38.60 18.80
CA ALA A 134 2.48 38.29 18.34
C ALA A 134 3.56 38.74 19.35
N ALA A 135 3.29 39.83 20.08
CA ALA A 135 4.13 40.29 21.18
C ALA A 135 3.96 39.48 22.49
N GLY A 136 3.07 38.49 22.52
CA GLY A 136 2.82 37.66 23.71
C GLY A 136 2.12 38.40 24.85
N GLN A 137 1.41 39.48 24.55
CA GLN A 137 0.72 40.31 25.54
C GLN A 137 -0.64 39.74 25.93
N GLU A 138 -1.09 40.08 27.14
CA GLU A 138 -2.43 39.76 27.63
C GLU A 138 -3.48 40.59 26.88
N LEU A 139 -4.55 39.93 26.42
CA LEU A 139 -5.68 40.58 25.77
C LEU A 139 -6.75 40.93 26.80
N VAL A 140 -7.35 42.11 26.66
CA VAL A 140 -8.48 42.56 27.48
C VAL A 140 -9.71 42.66 26.59
N CYS A 141 -10.76 41.93 26.94
CA CYS A 141 -12.01 41.98 26.19
C CYS A 141 -12.67 43.36 26.34
N PRO A 142 -12.96 44.08 25.24
CA PRO A 142 -13.57 45.40 25.31
C PRO A 142 -15.02 45.35 25.81
N GLU A 143 -15.70 44.20 25.66
CA GLU A 143 -17.11 44.05 26.05
C GLU A 143 -17.29 43.66 27.52
N CYS A 144 -16.44 42.80 28.07
CA CYS A 144 -16.61 42.27 29.43
C CYS A 144 -15.41 42.45 30.36
N GLY A 145 -14.32 43.08 29.90
CA GLY A 145 -13.12 43.31 30.68
C GLY A 145 -12.31 42.05 31.02
N ALA A 146 -12.73 40.87 30.55
CA ALA A 146 -12.01 39.62 30.80
C ALA A 146 -10.60 39.66 30.21
N LYS A 147 -9.63 39.24 31.01
CA LYS A 147 -8.21 39.17 30.64
C LYS A 147 -7.84 37.74 30.24
N PHE A 148 -7.20 37.56 29.09
CA PHE A 148 -6.85 36.23 28.60
C PHE A 148 -5.70 36.26 27.59
N TYR A 149 -5.09 35.11 27.37
CA TYR A 149 -4.08 34.92 26.33
C TYR A 149 -4.67 34.16 25.14
N ALA A 150 -4.29 34.58 23.94
CA ALA A 150 -4.55 33.82 22.73
C ALA A 150 -3.83 32.45 22.78
N PRO A 151 -4.43 31.38 22.22
CA PRO A 151 -3.80 30.08 22.20
C PRO A 151 -2.54 30.08 21.34
N SER A 152 -1.48 29.46 21.85
CA SER A 152 -0.24 29.31 21.08
C SER A 152 -0.40 28.29 19.95
N ALA A 153 0.52 28.30 18.97
CA ALA A 153 0.50 27.31 17.89
C ALA A 153 0.64 25.86 18.41
N GLU A 154 1.22 25.63 19.59
CA GLU A 154 1.27 24.31 20.23
C GLU A 154 -0.08 23.93 20.86
N GLU A 155 -0.77 24.89 21.46
CA GLU A 155 -2.13 24.71 22.02
C GLU A 155 -3.19 24.46 20.95
N LEU A 156 -2.87 24.76 19.69
CA LEU A 156 -3.68 24.43 18.51
C LEU A 156 -3.31 23.08 17.87
N ALA A 157 -2.34 22.34 18.42
CA ALA A 157 -1.91 21.06 17.86
C ALA A 157 -2.64 19.87 18.53
N PHE A 158 -3.35 19.05 17.75
CA PHE A 158 -3.99 17.83 18.27
C PHE A 158 -2.99 16.74 18.70
N ASN A 159 -1.71 16.89 18.36
CA ASN A 159 -0.62 16.03 18.82
C ASN A 159 0.07 16.54 20.11
N SER A 160 -0.40 17.67 20.67
CA SER A 160 0.04 18.23 21.95
C SER A 160 -1.19 18.72 22.74
N ARG A 161 -1.17 19.95 23.28
CA ARG A 161 -2.19 20.51 24.16
C ARG A 161 -3.54 20.79 23.49
N GLY A 162 -3.60 20.83 22.16
CA GLY A 162 -4.84 21.01 21.40
C GLY A 162 -5.67 19.75 21.23
N ALA A 163 -5.20 18.59 21.72
CA ALA A 163 -5.88 17.31 21.56
C ALA A 163 -7.27 17.28 22.23
N CYS A 164 -8.24 16.68 21.53
CA CYS A 164 -9.51 16.33 22.14
C CYS A 164 -9.27 15.33 23.28
N PRO A 165 -9.77 15.58 24.51
CA PRO A 165 -9.51 14.73 25.66
C PRO A 165 -10.17 13.34 25.53
N SER A 166 -11.32 13.24 24.87
CA SER A 166 -12.06 11.97 24.75
C SER A 166 -11.39 10.96 23.83
N CYS A 167 -10.68 11.41 22.80
CA CYS A 167 -9.97 10.52 21.86
C CYS A 167 -8.44 10.68 21.90
N GLY A 168 -7.91 11.56 22.75
CA GLY A 168 -6.49 11.86 22.83
C GLY A 168 -5.88 12.32 21.49
N GLY A 169 -6.65 13.05 20.68
CA GLY A 169 -6.22 13.60 19.39
C GLY A 169 -6.26 12.64 18.20
N THR A 170 -6.80 11.42 18.33
CA THR A 170 -6.94 10.48 17.20
C THR A 170 -8.10 10.84 16.28
N GLY A 171 -9.12 11.55 16.80
CA GLY A 171 -10.35 11.90 16.08
C GLY A 171 -11.34 10.75 15.95
N ILE A 172 -10.95 9.52 16.27
CA ILE A 172 -11.81 8.34 16.18
C ILE A 172 -11.95 7.65 17.54
N VAL A 173 -13.10 7.04 17.75
CA VAL A 173 -13.35 6.11 18.85
C VAL A 173 -13.68 4.75 18.27
N ARG A 174 -13.27 3.70 18.97
CA ARG A 174 -13.66 2.33 18.64
C ARG A 174 -14.87 1.98 19.48
N THR A 175 -15.98 1.66 18.83
CA THR A 175 -17.21 1.20 19.48
C THR A 175 -17.52 -0.21 19.02
N VAL A 176 -18.27 -0.95 19.83
CA VAL A 176 -18.67 -2.31 19.45
C VAL A 176 -19.63 -2.25 18.26
N ASP A 177 -19.35 -3.06 17.24
CA ASP A 177 -20.24 -3.14 16.07
C ASP A 177 -21.26 -4.26 16.23
N ARG A 178 -22.51 -3.89 16.53
CA ARG A 178 -23.59 -4.85 16.82
C ARG A 178 -23.83 -5.87 15.71
N SER A 179 -23.71 -5.47 14.44
CA SER A 179 -23.87 -6.38 13.29
C SER A 179 -22.82 -7.49 13.23
N THR A 180 -21.66 -7.30 13.86
CA THR A 180 -20.60 -8.32 13.91
C THR A 180 -20.74 -9.28 15.09
N LEU A 181 -21.58 -8.94 16.07
CA LEU A 181 -21.79 -9.78 17.25
C LEU A 181 -22.67 -10.98 16.91
N VAL A 182 -23.64 -10.81 16.00
CA VAL A 182 -24.50 -11.85 15.45
C VAL A 182 -24.48 -11.76 13.93
N PRO A 183 -23.48 -12.36 13.25
CA PRO A 183 -23.32 -12.24 11.80
C PRO A 183 -24.34 -13.06 11.00
N ASP A 184 -24.91 -14.11 11.61
CA ASP A 184 -25.94 -14.95 11.00
C ASP A 184 -27.10 -15.14 11.99
N GLU A 185 -28.18 -14.40 11.77
CA GLU A 185 -29.37 -14.46 12.62
C GLU A 185 -30.23 -15.72 12.38
N SER A 186 -29.88 -16.55 11.38
CA SER A 186 -30.58 -17.84 11.15
C SER A 186 -30.12 -18.94 12.09
N LEU A 187 -28.96 -18.78 12.73
CA LEU A 187 -28.44 -19.71 13.72
C LEU A 187 -29.07 -19.47 15.10
N THR A 188 -29.12 -20.54 15.89
CA THR A 188 -29.47 -20.47 17.31
C THR A 188 -28.28 -19.99 18.16
N ILE A 189 -28.53 -19.53 19.39
CA ILE A 189 -27.43 -19.17 20.32
C ILE A 189 -26.59 -20.41 20.66
N ASP A 190 -27.23 -21.58 20.76
CA ASP A 190 -26.57 -22.87 21.02
C ASP A 190 -25.64 -23.32 19.87
N GLU A 191 -25.97 -22.98 18.62
CA GLU A 191 -25.11 -23.17 17.45
C GLU A 191 -24.02 -22.09 17.31
N GLY A 192 -24.02 -21.10 18.21
CA GLY A 192 -23.00 -20.07 18.26
C GLY A 192 -23.32 -18.80 17.47
N ALA A 193 -24.60 -18.43 17.35
CA ALA A 193 -25.01 -17.17 16.74
C ALA A 193 -24.27 -15.94 17.33
N VAL A 194 -23.97 -15.94 18.63
CA VAL A 194 -23.27 -14.85 19.32
C VAL A 194 -21.75 -15.07 19.27
N ALA A 195 -21.11 -14.49 18.26
CA ALA A 195 -19.70 -14.69 17.93
C ALA A 195 -18.68 -14.30 19.05
N PRO A 196 -18.89 -13.23 19.86
CA PRO A 196 -18.00 -12.89 20.97
C PRO A 196 -17.89 -14.00 22.02
N TRP A 197 -19.00 -14.69 22.33
CA TRP A 197 -19.00 -15.72 23.38
C TRP A 197 -18.21 -16.97 23.01
N ASN A 198 -18.10 -17.26 21.71
CA ASN A 198 -17.30 -18.39 21.21
C ASN A 198 -15.79 -18.10 21.18
N SER A 199 -15.40 -16.83 21.15
CA SER A 199 -14.04 -16.45 20.76
C SER A 199 -13.27 -15.61 21.78
N LEU A 200 -13.99 -14.85 22.60
CA LEU A 200 -13.45 -13.95 23.63
C LEU A 200 -13.89 -14.34 25.05
N MET A 201 -14.85 -15.25 25.18
CA MET A 201 -15.43 -15.66 26.46
C MET A 201 -15.51 -17.20 26.55
N TRP A 202 -15.92 -17.71 27.71
CA TRP A 202 -16.20 -19.13 27.91
C TRP A 202 -17.57 -19.52 27.34
N SER A 203 -17.68 -20.76 26.84
CA SER A 203 -18.93 -21.35 26.33
C SER A 203 -20.08 -21.36 27.35
N LEU A 204 -19.74 -21.18 28.63
CA LEU A 204 -20.66 -21.05 29.76
C LEU A 204 -21.67 -19.89 29.58
N MET A 205 -21.34 -18.84 28.82
CA MET A 205 -22.21 -17.68 28.67
C MET A 205 -23.56 -18.02 28.05
N THR A 206 -23.61 -19.02 27.18
CA THR A 206 -24.86 -19.50 26.60
C THR A 206 -25.80 -20.06 27.67
N ASP A 207 -25.27 -20.83 28.63
CA ASP A 207 -26.05 -21.39 29.74
C ASP A 207 -26.51 -20.30 30.72
N VAL A 208 -25.65 -19.31 31.00
CA VAL A 208 -26.03 -18.15 31.82
C VAL A 208 -27.12 -17.32 31.12
N CYS A 209 -27.02 -17.12 29.80
CA CYS A 209 -28.02 -16.41 29.00
C CYS A 209 -29.38 -17.14 29.05
N ARG A 210 -29.36 -18.48 28.97
CA ARG A 210 -30.56 -19.30 29.15
C ARG A 210 -31.20 -19.08 30.54
N ALA A 211 -30.38 -19.02 31.59
CA ALA A 211 -30.84 -18.71 32.95
C ALA A 211 -31.31 -17.25 33.13
N MET A 212 -30.93 -16.34 32.24
CA MET A 212 -31.51 -14.98 32.16
C MET A 212 -32.91 -14.96 31.52
N GLY A 213 -33.40 -16.10 31.01
CA GLY A 213 -34.72 -16.24 30.39
C GLY A 213 -34.74 -16.04 28.88
N VAL A 214 -33.60 -16.15 28.20
CA VAL A 214 -33.50 -16.10 26.73
C VAL A 214 -33.63 -17.51 26.15
N ARG A 215 -34.48 -17.68 25.14
CA ARG A 215 -34.56 -18.92 24.37
C ARG A 215 -33.29 -19.10 23.53
N THR A 216 -32.46 -20.10 23.83
CA THR A 216 -31.18 -20.31 23.13
C THR A 216 -31.27 -21.28 21.96
N ASP A 217 -32.39 -21.99 21.86
CA ASP A 217 -32.69 -23.13 20.99
C ASP A 217 -33.50 -22.76 19.74
N VAL A 218 -33.86 -21.48 19.58
CA VAL A 218 -34.54 -20.93 18.39
C VAL A 218 -33.60 -20.02 17.61
N PRO A 219 -33.77 -19.88 16.28
CA PRO A 219 -32.98 -18.96 15.47
C PRO A 219 -32.99 -17.55 16.07
N PHE A 220 -31.85 -16.87 16.07
CA PHE A 220 -31.70 -15.56 16.70
C PHE A 220 -32.72 -14.53 16.19
N ARG A 221 -33.06 -14.59 14.89
CA ARG A 221 -34.08 -13.74 14.26
C ARG A 221 -35.48 -13.88 14.88
N GLU A 222 -35.80 -15.04 15.48
CA GLU A 222 -37.09 -15.39 16.09
C GLU A 222 -37.17 -15.02 17.59
N LEU A 223 -36.07 -14.50 18.15
CA LEU A 223 -36.06 -13.92 19.48
C LEU A 223 -36.89 -12.64 19.53
N THR A 224 -37.56 -12.42 20.65
CA THR A 224 -38.24 -11.16 20.95
C THR A 224 -37.23 -10.03 21.15
N ASP A 225 -37.65 -8.77 20.97
CA ASP A 225 -36.77 -7.61 21.17
C ASP A 225 -36.17 -7.57 22.58
N ARG A 226 -36.94 -7.99 23.59
CA ARG A 226 -36.47 -8.12 24.98
C ARG A 226 -35.38 -9.18 25.14
N GLU A 227 -35.53 -10.33 24.49
CA GLU A 227 -34.50 -11.38 24.51
C GLU A 227 -33.23 -10.91 23.80
N LYS A 228 -33.37 -10.24 22.65
CA LYS A 228 -32.24 -9.62 21.93
C LYS A 228 -31.55 -8.56 22.79
N GLU A 229 -32.30 -7.73 23.51
CA GLU A 229 -31.76 -6.74 24.45
C GLU A 229 -30.97 -7.40 25.58
N ILE A 230 -31.44 -8.51 26.15
CA ILE A 230 -30.66 -9.26 27.15
C ILE A 230 -29.36 -9.80 26.55
N VAL A 231 -29.37 -10.30 25.31
CA VAL A 231 -28.16 -10.80 24.64
C VAL A 231 -27.16 -9.69 24.36
N PHE A 232 -27.61 -8.54 23.84
CA PHE A 232 -26.74 -7.44 23.46
C PHE A 232 -26.28 -6.61 24.66
N ASP A 233 -27.19 -6.23 25.55
CA ASP A 233 -27.01 -5.19 26.58
C ASP A 233 -27.49 -5.62 27.98
N GLY A 234 -27.84 -6.89 28.19
CA GLY A 234 -28.39 -7.37 29.47
C GLY A 234 -27.49 -7.08 30.68
N PRO A 235 -28.07 -6.84 31.87
CA PRO A 235 -27.33 -6.41 33.06
C PRO A 235 -26.42 -7.52 33.60
N ALA A 236 -25.31 -7.13 34.22
CA ALA A 236 -24.36 -8.05 34.84
C ALA A 236 -24.93 -8.65 36.15
N GLU A 237 -25.76 -9.67 36.03
CA GLU A 237 -26.39 -10.38 37.13
C GLU A 237 -25.73 -11.74 37.39
N LYS A 238 -25.61 -12.14 38.66
CA LYS A 238 -25.23 -13.51 39.00
C LYS A 238 -26.41 -14.43 38.78
N LYS A 239 -26.19 -15.51 38.01
CA LYS A 239 -27.15 -16.61 37.89
C LYS A 239 -26.50 -17.91 38.34
N HIS A 240 -27.32 -18.71 38.99
CA HIS A 240 -27.00 -20.08 39.33
C HIS A 240 -27.24 -20.98 38.12
N ILE A 241 -26.23 -21.72 37.69
CA ILE A 241 -26.32 -22.61 36.53
C ILE A 241 -25.72 -23.98 36.81
N LEU A 242 -26.24 -24.98 36.10
CA LEU A 242 -25.69 -26.33 36.04
C LEU A 242 -24.82 -26.43 34.79
N TYR A 243 -23.50 -26.30 34.96
CA TYR A 243 -22.56 -26.34 33.84
C TYR A 243 -22.07 -27.76 33.56
N ARG A 244 -22.09 -28.16 32.29
CA ARG A 244 -21.50 -29.41 31.83
C ARG A 244 -20.30 -29.14 30.93
N ALA A 245 -19.10 -29.49 31.40
CA ALA A 245 -17.89 -29.36 30.60
C ALA A 245 -17.89 -30.36 29.43
N LYS A 246 -17.41 -29.95 28.25
CA LYS A 246 -17.40 -30.79 27.02
C LYS A 246 -16.69 -32.16 27.18
N ASN A 247 -15.83 -32.31 28.19
CA ASN A 247 -15.03 -33.52 28.45
C ASN A 247 -15.40 -34.24 29.76
N SER A 248 -16.53 -33.91 30.39
CA SER A 248 -16.97 -34.52 31.65
C SER A 248 -18.48 -34.77 31.63
N ASP A 249 -18.90 -35.97 32.05
CA ASP A 249 -20.31 -36.32 32.22
C ASP A 249 -20.92 -35.80 33.54
N VAL A 250 -20.12 -35.14 34.37
CA VAL A 250 -20.57 -34.56 35.64
C VAL A 250 -20.95 -33.09 35.41
N ALA A 251 -22.21 -32.76 35.70
CA ALA A 251 -22.68 -31.38 35.78
C ALA A 251 -22.27 -30.77 37.12
N THR A 252 -21.67 -29.58 37.08
CA THR A 252 -21.20 -28.85 38.26
C THR A 252 -22.08 -27.62 38.46
N GLU A 253 -22.60 -27.44 39.68
CA GLU A 253 -23.29 -26.22 40.07
C GLU A 253 -22.30 -25.06 40.20
N LEU A 254 -22.61 -23.94 39.57
CA LEU A 254 -21.75 -22.77 39.58
C LEU A 254 -22.58 -21.48 39.52
N ASP A 255 -22.22 -20.51 40.37
CA ASP A 255 -22.73 -19.15 40.27
C ASP A 255 -21.82 -18.33 39.37
N PHE A 256 -22.35 -17.78 38.29
CA PHE A 256 -21.58 -16.97 37.35
C PHE A 256 -22.27 -15.65 37.02
N THR A 257 -21.49 -14.59 36.88
CA THR A 257 -21.99 -13.28 36.46
C THR A 257 -22.20 -13.27 34.95
N TYR A 258 -23.41 -12.94 34.52
CA TYR A 258 -23.75 -12.77 33.11
C TYR A 258 -22.97 -11.60 32.50
N TYR A 259 -22.40 -11.83 31.32
CA TYR A 259 -21.80 -10.80 30.50
C TYR A 259 -22.42 -10.82 29.12
N ASN A 260 -23.15 -9.75 28.79
CA ASN A 260 -23.74 -9.57 27.48
C ASN A 260 -22.68 -9.48 26.37
N ALA A 261 -23.12 -9.54 25.11
CA ALA A 261 -22.23 -9.57 23.96
C ALA A 261 -21.39 -8.29 23.81
N VAL A 262 -21.97 -7.11 24.09
CA VAL A 262 -21.26 -5.82 23.99
C VAL A 262 -20.17 -5.71 25.05
N TYR A 263 -20.53 -5.93 26.31
CA TYR A 263 -19.63 -5.87 27.45
C TYR A 263 -18.50 -6.90 27.33
N THR A 264 -18.76 -8.08 26.75
CA THR A 264 -17.73 -9.08 26.45
C THR A 264 -16.61 -8.50 25.58
N VAL A 265 -16.98 -7.76 24.53
CA VAL A 265 -16.02 -7.11 23.63
C VAL A 265 -15.33 -5.93 24.32
N GLU A 266 -16.05 -5.10 25.06
CA GLU A 266 -15.49 -3.95 25.79
C GLU A 266 -14.47 -4.37 26.86
N ASN A 267 -14.79 -5.43 27.63
CA ASN A 267 -13.90 -6.01 28.63
C ASN A 267 -12.67 -6.68 28.00
N ALA A 268 -12.81 -7.29 26.82
CA ALA A 268 -11.67 -7.80 26.08
C ALA A 268 -10.78 -6.64 25.59
N LEU A 269 -11.38 -5.58 25.05
CA LEU A 269 -10.68 -4.40 24.55
C LEU A 269 -9.87 -3.69 25.65
N SER A 270 -10.43 -3.52 26.85
CA SER A 270 -9.74 -2.86 27.97
C SER A 270 -8.54 -3.65 28.51
N LYS A 271 -8.46 -4.96 28.20
CA LYS A 271 -7.37 -5.85 28.63
C LYS A 271 -6.30 -6.07 27.57
N VAL A 272 -6.47 -5.53 26.35
CA VAL A 272 -5.47 -5.64 25.28
C VAL A 272 -4.20 -4.92 25.69
N LYS A 273 -3.06 -5.63 25.64
CA LYS A 273 -1.72 -5.08 25.91
C LYS A 273 -0.79 -5.12 24.70
N ASP A 274 -1.12 -5.91 23.69
CA ASP A 274 -0.30 -6.21 22.52
C ASP A 274 -1.13 -6.28 21.23
N GLU A 275 -0.46 -6.25 20.07
CA GLU A 275 -1.14 -6.29 18.76
C GLU A 275 -1.91 -7.59 18.52
N SER A 276 -1.43 -8.71 19.08
CA SER A 276 -2.08 -10.02 18.91
C SER A 276 -3.45 -10.07 19.60
N GLY A 277 -3.54 -9.50 20.81
CA GLY A 277 -4.80 -9.29 21.52
C GLY A 277 -5.73 -8.35 20.75
N MET A 278 -5.20 -7.27 20.17
CA MET A 278 -5.99 -6.31 19.40
C MET A 278 -6.66 -6.95 18.18
N LYS A 279 -5.92 -7.74 17.39
CA LYS A 279 -6.45 -8.40 16.18
C LYS A 279 -7.65 -9.31 16.47
N ARG A 280 -7.71 -9.94 17.65
CA ARG A 280 -8.83 -10.81 18.03
C ARG A 280 -10.11 -10.03 18.33
N VAL A 281 -9.97 -8.83 18.88
CA VAL A 281 -11.10 -7.97 19.26
C VAL A 281 -11.53 -7.05 18.11
N GLU A 282 -10.58 -6.64 17.26
CA GLU A 282 -10.77 -5.65 16.18
C GLU A 282 -11.94 -5.99 15.24
N ARG A 283 -12.15 -7.27 14.94
CA ARG A 283 -13.27 -7.73 14.09
C ARG A 283 -14.67 -7.44 14.65
N PHE A 284 -14.78 -7.15 15.95
CA PHE A 284 -16.03 -6.80 16.62
C PHE A 284 -16.20 -5.29 16.85
N LEU A 285 -15.25 -4.50 16.37
CA LEU A 285 -15.23 -3.06 16.57
C LEU A 285 -15.48 -2.36 15.24
N LYS A 286 -16.25 -1.29 15.30
CA LYS A 286 -16.28 -0.28 14.25
C LYS A 286 -15.57 0.98 14.71
N GLN A 287 -14.97 1.66 13.75
CA GLN A 287 -14.40 2.97 13.98
C GLN A 287 -15.46 4.02 13.63
N GLN A 288 -15.65 4.98 14.52
CA GLN A 288 -16.56 6.11 14.29
C GLN A 288 -15.87 7.42 14.64
N PRO A 289 -16.26 8.54 14.01
CA PRO A 289 -15.81 9.85 14.42
C PRO A 289 -16.10 10.05 15.91
N CYS A 290 -15.13 10.58 16.64
CA CYS A 290 -15.28 10.84 18.06
C CYS A 290 -16.45 11.81 18.28
N PRO A 291 -17.47 11.46 19.09
CA PRO A 291 -18.66 12.29 19.26
C PRO A 291 -18.36 13.64 19.92
N ALA A 292 -17.36 13.71 20.79
CA ALA A 292 -16.99 14.94 21.49
C ALA A 292 -16.37 16.01 20.57
N CYS A 293 -15.57 15.58 19.57
CA CYS A 293 -14.92 16.51 18.64
C CYS A 293 -15.47 16.43 17.21
N GLY A 294 -16.42 15.54 16.92
CA GLY A 294 -16.95 15.30 15.58
C GLY A 294 -15.86 14.88 14.57
N GLY A 295 -14.84 14.14 15.02
CA GLY A 295 -13.72 13.74 14.16
C GLY A 295 -12.57 14.74 14.02
N THR A 296 -12.72 15.97 14.51
CA THR A 296 -11.76 17.07 14.27
C THR A 296 -10.42 16.92 14.99
N ARG A 297 -10.30 15.96 15.93
CA ARG A 297 -9.12 15.71 16.78
C ARG A 297 -8.81 16.81 17.78
N LEU A 298 -9.44 17.97 17.66
CA LEU A 298 -9.17 19.17 18.44
C LEU A 298 -10.14 19.33 19.62
N ASN A 299 -9.64 19.90 20.72
CA ASN A 299 -10.50 20.35 21.81
C ASN A 299 -11.24 21.64 21.46
N GLU A 300 -12.16 22.07 22.31
CA GLU A 300 -12.97 23.26 22.07
C GLU A 300 -12.14 24.55 21.98
N ARG A 301 -11.14 24.71 22.86
CA ARG A 301 -10.27 25.90 22.87
C ARG A 301 -9.47 26.04 21.57
N ALA A 302 -9.06 24.94 20.97
CA ALA A 302 -8.34 24.95 19.70
C ALA A 302 -9.24 25.21 18.48
N ARG A 303 -10.55 24.92 18.59
CA ARG A 303 -11.56 25.23 17.55
C ARG A 303 -12.13 26.64 17.66
N ALA A 304 -11.90 27.32 18.79
CA ALA A 304 -12.49 28.63 19.06
C ALA A 304 -11.97 29.79 18.19
N PRO A 305 -10.66 29.91 17.87
CA PRO A 305 -10.13 31.02 17.09
C PRO A 305 -10.66 30.98 15.65
N LYS A 306 -10.94 32.17 15.09
CA LYS A 306 -11.49 32.31 13.74
C LYS A 306 -10.62 33.20 12.87
N VAL A 307 -10.21 32.71 11.72
CA VAL A 307 -9.59 33.53 10.66
C VAL A 307 -10.63 33.69 9.55
N ARG A 308 -10.91 34.92 9.11
CA ARG A 308 -11.97 35.19 8.11
C ARG A 308 -13.32 34.50 8.41
N GLY A 309 -13.67 34.38 9.71
CA GLY A 309 -14.92 33.76 10.18
C GLY A 309 -14.92 32.23 10.29
N ILE A 310 -13.85 31.55 9.88
CA ILE A 310 -13.74 30.08 9.82
C ILE A 310 -12.80 29.58 10.92
N SER A 311 -13.10 28.42 11.53
CA SER A 311 -12.26 27.78 12.55
C SER A 311 -11.18 26.86 11.96
N LEU A 312 -10.18 26.51 12.78
CA LEU A 312 -9.05 25.67 12.33
C LEU A 312 -9.52 24.30 11.80
N ASP A 313 -10.49 23.67 12.44
CA ASP A 313 -11.03 22.38 12.02
C ASP A 313 -11.83 22.47 10.71
N GLU A 314 -12.56 23.57 10.50
CA GLU A 314 -13.25 23.83 9.23
C GLU A 314 -12.25 24.05 8.09
N ALA A 315 -11.18 24.82 8.33
CA ALA A 315 -10.11 25.00 7.36
C ALA A 315 -9.37 23.69 7.05
N CYS A 316 -9.21 22.79 8.02
CA CYS A 316 -8.58 21.49 7.78
C CYS A 316 -9.42 20.55 6.89
N ARG A 317 -10.74 20.77 6.82
CA ARG A 317 -11.67 19.99 5.97
C ARG A 317 -11.73 20.47 4.53
N MET A 318 -11.21 21.67 4.24
CA MET A 318 -11.09 22.14 2.86
C MET A 318 -10.07 21.30 2.11
N THR A 319 -10.31 21.10 0.82
CA THR A 319 -9.27 20.54 -0.06
C THR A 319 -8.08 21.50 -0.13
N LEU A 320 -6.88 20.99 -0.42
CA LEU A 320 -5.68 21.81 -0.57
C LEU A 320 -5.89 22.93 -1.60
N ALA A 321 -6.60 22.65 -2.71
CA ALA A 321 -6.90 23.63 -3.74
C ALA A 321 -7.81 24.77 -3.22
N GLU A 322 -8.87 24.44 -2.49
CA GLU A 322 -9.76 25.43 -1.86
C GLU A 322 -9.05 26.23 -0.77
N LEU A 323 -8.31 25.53 0.10
CA LEU A 323 -7.59 26.14 1.20
C LEU A 323 -6.53 27.12 0.70
N THR A 324 -5.83 26.79 -0.38
CA THR A 324 -4.84 27.69 -1.00
C THR A 324 -5.48 29.01 -1.45
N LYS A 325 -6.61 28.93 -2.18
CA LYS A 325 -7.38 30.11 -2.59
C LYS A 325 -7.90 30.91 -1.39
N TRP A 326 -8.30 30.22 -0.32
CA TRP A 326 -8.77 30.88 0.89
C TRP A 326 -7.63 31.61 1.64
N VAL A 327 -6.44 31.01 1.71
CA VAL A 327 -5.24 31.60 2.33
C VAL A 327 -4.81 32.89 1.61
N ASP A 328 -4.95 32.96 0.27
CA ASP A 328 -4.64 34.18 -0.49
C ASP A 328 -5.44 35.41 -0.04
N GLY A 329 -6.66 35.21 0.46
CA GLY A 329 -7.50 36.30 0.97
C GLY A 329 -7.23 36.69 2.42
N VAL A 330 -6.37 35.99 3.16
CA VAL A 330 -6.10 36.26 4.59
C VAL A 330 -5.42 37.63 4.80
N PRO A 331 -4.34 38.00 4.10
CA PRO A 331 -3.67 39.27 4.32
C PRO A 331 -4.60 40.49 4.13
N ALA A 332 -5.42 40.49 3.07
CA ALA A 332 -6.33 41.58 2.77
C ALA A 332 -7.44 41.76 3.83
N SER A 333 -7.78 40.69 4.57
CA SER A 333 -8.79 40.72 5.63
C SER A 333 -8.32 41.33 6.95
N LEU A 334 -7.02 41.62 7.07
CA LEU A 334 -6.39 42.07 8.32
C LEU A 334 -6.09 43.58 8.31
N PRO A 335 -5.96 44.19 9.50
CA PRO A 335 -5.48 45.57 9.65
C PRO A 335 -4.13 45.77 8.94
N GLU A 336 -3.90 46.98 8.42
CA GLU A 336 -2.72 47.31 7.61
C GLU A 336 -1.39 46.96 8.32
N GLU A 337 -1.30 47.24 9.62
CA GLU A 337 -0.16 46.93 10.47
C GLU A 337 0.17 45.43 10.59
N MET A 338 -0.80 44.54 10.38
CA MET A 338 -0.62 43.08 10.46
C MET A 338 -0.31 42.45 9.11
N ARG A 339 -0.55 43.16 7.99
CA ARG A 339 -0.41 42.61 6.64
C ARG A 339 0.98 42.04 6.34
N PRO A 340 2.11 42.70 6.71
CA PRO A 340 3.44 42.14 6.45
C PRO A 340 3.67 40.77 7.13
N MET A 341 3.18 40.62 8.37
CA MET A 341 3.24 39.34 9.09
C MET A 341 2.36 38.28 8.43
N ALA A 342 1.14 38.67 8.03
CA ALA A 342 0.22 37.78 7.36
C ALA A 342 0.77 37.29 6.01
N GLU A 343 1.35 38.19 5.20
CA GLU A 343 1.96 37.85 3.92
C GLU A 343 3.13 36.88 4.08
N SER A 344 3.95 37.04 5.11
CA SER A 344 5.07 36.11 5.41
C SER A 344 4.58 34.71 5.79
N ILE A 345 3.61 34.62 6.71
CA ILE A 345 3.04 33.33 7.14
C ILE A 345 2.28 32.65 5.99
N CYS A 346 1.46 33.41 5.25
CA CYS A 346 0.71 32.90 4.10
C CYS A 346 1.63 32.54 2.93
N GLY A 347 2.71 33.29 2.70
CA GLY A 347 3.75 32.97 1.73
C GLY A 347 4.39 31.60 1.98
N SER A 348 4.73 31.31 3.24
CA SER A 348 5.29 30.01 3.62
C SER A 348 4.33 28.85 3.35
N PHE A 349 3.03 29.03 3.63
CA PHE A 349 2.00 28.04 3.29
C PHE A 349 1.89 27.84 1.77
N ARG A 350 1.81 28.94 1.00
CA ARG A 350 1.63 28.90 -0.46
C ARG A 350 2.77 28.19 -1.18
N THR A 351 4.01 28.43 -0.79
CA THR A 351 5.17 27.76 -1.38
C THR A 351 5.08 26.24 -1.23
N ALA A 352 4.72 25.76 -0.05
CA ALA A 352 4.55 24.32 0.20
C ALA A 352 3.30 23.76 -0.49
N ALA A 353 2.18 24.49 -0.46
CA ALA A 353 0.91 24.07 -1.04
C ALA A 353 0.99 23.95 -2.58
N LYS A 354 1.69 24.89 -3.25
CA LYS A 354 1.88 24.88 -4.70
C LYS A 354 2.52 23.57 -5.17
N ARG A 355 3.64 23.15 -4.56
CA ARG A 355 4.34 21.92 -4.96
C ARG A 355 3.51 20.66 -4.76
N LEU A 356 2.72 20.61 -3.68
CA LEU A 356 1.77 19.51 -3.46
C LEU A 356 0.66 19.50 -4.51
N ALA A 357 0.17 20.67 -4.93
CA ALA A 357 -0.82 20.80 -5.99
C ALA A 357 -0.25 20.42 -7.37
N ASP A 358 0.99 20.83 -7.68
CA ASP A 358 1.71 20.48 -8.90
C ASP A 358 1.88 18.95 -9.02
N LEU A 359 2.09 18.26 -7.89
CA LEU A 359 2.12 16.79 -7.79
C LEU A 359 0.73 16.14 -7.81
N GLY A 360 -0.35 16.90 -8.02
CA GLY A 360 -1.71 16.38 -8.12
C GLY A 360 -2.37 16.03 -6.79
N LEU A 361 -1.88 16.53 -5.65
CA LEU A 361 -2.47 16.31 -4.32
C LEU A 361 -3.49 17.39 -3.92
N GLY A 362 -3.92 18.23 -4.87
CA GLY A 362 -4.83 19.35 -4.64
C GLY A 362 -6.21 18.96 -4.08
N TYR A 363 -6.67 17.74 -4.34
CA TYR A 363 -7.97 17.22 -3.89
C TYR A 363 -7.97 16.71 -2.43
N LEU A 364 -6.80 16.62 -1.79
CA LEU A 364 -6.68 16.12 -0.42
C LEU A 364 -7.04 17.20 0.60
N THR A 365 -7.78 16.80 1.64
CA THR A 365 -8.01 17.64 2.82
C THR A 365 -6.87 17.49 3.82
N LEU A 366 -6.61 18.52 4.62
CA LEU A 366 -5.51 18.49 5.61
C LEU A 366 -5.79 17.56 6.79
N ASP A 367 -7.06 17.27 7.08
CA ASP A 367 -7.48 16.34 8.14
C ASP A 367 -7.53 14.87 7.70
N ARG A 368 -7.38 14.59 6.39
CA ARG A 368 -7.33 13.22 5.86
C ARG A 368 -6.25 12.42 6.55
N ALA A 369 -6.60 11.27 7.13
CA ALA A 369 -5.67 10.41 7.85
C ALA A 369 -4.57 9.90 6.91
N ALA A 370 -3.31 10.03 7.31
CA ALA A 370 -2.19 9.67 6.46
C ALA A 370 -2.11 8.15 6.18
N SER A 371 -2.72 7.33 7.04
CA SER A 371 -2.87 5.89 6.83
C SER A 371 -3.82 5.53 5.68
N THR A 372 -4.74 6.42 5.32
CA THR A 372 -5.72 6.25 4.23
C THR A 372 -5.24 6.78 2.89
N LEU A 373 -4.02 7.33 2.85
CA LEU A 373 -3.36 7.71 1.62
C LEU A 373 -2.82 6.47 0.93
N SER A 374 -3.06 6.37 -0.38
CA SER A 374 -2.41 5.42 -1.27
C SER A 374 -0.89 5.56 -1.20
N THR A 375 -0.18 4.52 -1.63
CA THR A 375 1.28 4.52 -1.68
C THR A 375 1.82 5.70 -2.48
N GLY A 376 1.27 5.96 -3.68
CA GLY A 376 1.66 7.11 -4.50
C GLY A 376 1.34 8.47 -3.87
N GLU A 377 0.18 8.64 -3.21
CA GLU A 377 -0.12 9.88 -2.46
C GLU A 377 0.91 10.14 -1.35
N ARG A 378 1.31 9.09 -0.61
CA ARG A 378 2.33 9.21 0.45
C ARG A 378 3.71 9.53 -0.10
N GLN A 379 4.09 8.91 -1.20
CA GLN A 379 5.39 9.15 -1.84
C GLN A 379 5.49 10.58 -2.35
N ARG A 380 4.45 11.07 -3.06
CA ARG A 380 4.36 12.47 -3.49
C ARG A 380 4.38 13.47 -2.32
N MET A 381 3.70 13.14 -1.23
CA MET A 381 3.74 13.95 0.00
C MET A 381 5.17 14.05 0.56
N GLN A 382 5.92 12.95 0.59
CA GLN A 382 7.32 12.95 1.05
C GLN A 382 8.24 13.72 0.09
N LEU A 383 8.04 13.56 -1.22
CA LEU A 383 8.80 14.28 -2.25
C LEU A 383 8.61 15.80 -2.13
N ALA A 384 7.36 16.27 -1.98
CA ALA A 384 7.09 17.69 -1.76
C ALA A 384 7.79 18.23 -0.49
N ARG A 385 7.87 17.40 0.57
CA ARG A 385 8.58 17.76 1.81
C ARG A 385 10.09 17.86 1.60
N ALA A 386 10.67 16.99 0.76
CA ALA A 386 12.09 16.99 0.45
C ALA A 386 12.53 18.31 -0.21
N VAL A 387 11.78 18.77 -1.23
CA VAL A 387 12.04 20.05 -1.93
C VAL A 387 11.93 21.24 -0.98
N ARG A 388 10.96 21.23 -0.07
CA ARG A 388 10.70 22.35 0.85
C ARG A 388 11.92 22.69 1.72
N ASN A 389 12.74 21.70 2.06
CA ASN A 389 13.88 21.91 2.96
C ASN A 389 15.05 22.66 2.30
N ARG A 390 15.05 22.84 0.96
CA ARG A 390 16.09 23.55 0.18
C ARG A 390 17.52 23.21 0.62
N THR A 391 17.79 21.93 0.83
CA THR A 391 19.14 21.45 1.13
C THR A 391 20.01 21.53 -0.12
N THR A 392 21.32 21.60 0.05
CA THR A 392 22.30 21.68 -1.05
C THR A 392 23.37 20.61 -0.86
N GLY A 393 23.89 20.03 -1.94
CA GLY A 393 24.95 19.01 -1.87
C GLY A 393 24.49 17.65 -1.36
N VAL A 394 23.20 17.33 -1.49
CA VAL A 394 22.60 16.05 -1.13
C VAL A 394 22.41 15.18 -2.37
N LEU A 395 22.53 13.86 -2.20
CA LEU A 395 22.12 12.87 -3.20
C LEU A 395 20.71 12.36 -2.89
N TYR A 396 19.74 12.70 -3.74
CA TYR A 396 18.39 12.15 -3.64
C TYR A 396 18.29 10.87 -4.45
N VAL A 397 17.95 9.76 -3.79
CA VAL A 397 17.71 8.47 -4.45
C VAL A 397 16.20 8.21 -4.46
N LEU A 398 15.57 8.35 -5.62
CA LEU A 398 14.13 8.18 -5.83
C LEU A 398 13.86 6.77 -6.35
N ASP A 399 13.03 6.01 -5.66
CA ASP A 399 12.69 4.64 -6.04
C ASP A 399 11.29 4.62 -6.63
N GLU A 400 11.21 4.54 -7.96
CA GLU A 400 10.00 4.56 -8.80
C GLU A 400 9.01 5.69 -8.43
N PRO A 401 9.42 6.96 -8.56
CA PRO A 401 8.57 8.11 -8.25
C PRO A 401 7.34 8.26 -9.17
N SER A 402 7.34 7.62 -10.34
CA SER A 402 6.23 7.64 -11.31
C SER A 402 5.01 6.81 -10.90
N ILE A 403 5.12 5.93 -9.90
CA ILE A 403 4.08 4.94 -9.57
C ILE A 403 2.72 5.57 -9.30
N GLY A 404 1.70 5.04 -9.98
CA GLY A 404 0.30 5.44 -9.79
C GLY A 404 0.07 6.92 -10.11
N LEU A 405 0.96 7.54 -10.90
CA LEU A 405 0.75 8.87 -11.46
C LEU A 405 0.00 8.76 -12.77
N HIS A 406 -1.05 9.56 -12.90
CA HIS A 406 -1.61 9.85 -14.20
C HIS A 406 -0.58 10.67 -15.01
N PRO A 407 -0.45 10.45 -16.35
CA PRO A 407 0.52 11.16 -17.18
C PRO A 407 0.49 12.70 -17.06
N SER A 408 -0.68 13.29 -16.77
CA SER A 408 -0.79 14.74 -16.53
C SER A 408 0.01 15.25 -15.32
N ASN A 409 0.33 14.38 -14.35
CA ASN A 409 1.02 14.74 -13.10
C ASN A 409 2.53 14.45 -13.18
N ILE A 410 2.99 13.75 -14.22
CA ILE A 410 4.42 13.47 -14.47
C ILE A 410 5.18 14.78 -14.66
N VAL A 411 4.57 15.78 -15.31
CA VAL A 411 5.14 17.12 -15.48
C VAL A 411 5.52 17.76 -14.13
N GLY A 412 4.63 17.66 -13.13
CA GLY A 412 4.89 18.21 -11.80
C GLY A 412 6.00 17.47 -11.05
N LEU A 413 6.18 16.17 -11.30
CA LEU A 413 7.29 15.39 -10.77
C LEU A 413 8.63 15.83 -11.40
N VAL A 414 8.65 16.03 -12.72
CA VAL A 414 9.81 16.55 -13.46
C VAL A 414 10.24 17.92 -12.93
N ASP A 415 9.30 18.84 -12.75
CA ASP A 415 9.58 20.18 -12.20
C ASP A 415 10.24 20.10 -10.81
N VAL A 416 9.77 19.18 -9.97
CA VAL A 416 10.34 18.94 -8.64
C VAL A 416 11.77 18.42 -8.71
N MET A 417 12.09 17.50 -9.63
CA MET A 417 13.45 17.00 -9.78
C MET A 417 14.40 18.09 -10.27
N HIS A 418 13.95 18.93 -11.20
CA HIS A 418 14.73 20.08 -11.65
C HIS A 418 14.94 21.13 -10.54
N ASP A 419 13.95 21.38 -9.69
CA ASP A 419 14.12 22.24 -8.51
C ASP A 419 15.22 21.70 -7.58
N LEU A 420 15.23 20.38 -7.31
CA LEU A 420 16.26 19.76 -6.46
C LEU A 420 17.66 19.95 -7.05
N VAL A 421 17.81 19.76 -8.36
CA VAL A 421 19.09 19.98 -9.06
C VAL A 421 19.49 21.46 -9.06
N ALA A 422 18.53 22.37 -9.27
CA ALA A 422 18.76 23.81 -9.23
C ALA A 422 19.22 24.32 -7.84
N ASP A 423 18.77 23.67 -6.76
CA ASP A 423 19.26 23.90 -5.40
C ASP A 423 20.69 23.32 -5.16
N GLY A 424 21.33 22.72 -6.17
CA GLY A 424 22.68 22.18 -6.10
C GLY A 424 22.75 20.77 -5.52
N ASN A 425 21.72 19.94 -5.78
CA ASN A 425 21.69 18.53 -5.39
C ASN A 425 21.86 17.62 -6.62
N SER A 426 22.12 16.35 -6.38
CA SER A 426 22.13 15.31 -7.41
C SER A 426 20.91 14.41 -7.22
N VAL A 427 20.24 14.02 -8.32
CA VAL A 427 19.06 13.14 -8.27
C VAL A 427 19.37 11.86 -9.02
N VAL A 428 19.23 10.73 -8.35
CA VAL A 428 19.26 9.39 -8.95
C VAL A 428 17.88 8.81 -8.81
N LEU A 429 17.24 8.42 -9.91
CA LEU A 429 15.92 7.81 -9.90
C LEU A 429 15.96 6.42 -10.52
N VAL A 430 15.31 5.45 -9.88
CA VAL A 430 14.99 4.15 -10.48
C VAL A 430 13.60 4.28 -11.04
N ASP A 431 13.40 4.07 -12.34
CA ASP A 431 12.06 4.12 -12.93
C ASP A 431 11.98 3.24 -14.18
N HIS A 432 10.75 3.01 -14.61
CA HIS A 432 10.37 2.26 -15.79
C HIS A 432 9.56 3.11 -16.78
N ASP A 433 9.02 4.23 -16.31
CA ASP A 433 8.25 5.18 -17.12
C ASP A 433 9.16 5.90 -18.11
N THR A 434 8.85 5.75 -19.39
CA THR A 434 9.64 6.30 -20.49
C THR A 434 9.58 7.83 -20.56
N GLN A 435 8.50 8.45 -20.08
CA GLN A 435 8.37 9.91 -20.02
C GLN A 435 9.33 10.47 -18.98
N ILE A 436 9.42 9.87 -17.79
CA ILE A 436 10.37 10.27 -16.75
C ILE A 436 11.82 10.01 -17.20
N LEU A 437 12.11 8.81 -17.71
CA LEU A 437 13.46 8.47 -18.17
C LEU A 437 13.93 9.36 -19.32
N SER A 438 13.02 9.79 -20.20
CA SER A 438 13.37 10.69 -21.33
C SER A 438 13.86 12.07 -20.89
N VAL A 439 13.53 12.51 -19.68
CA VAL A 439 13.95 13.81 -19.11
C VAL A 439 15.26 13.68 -18.32
N SER A 440 15.75 12.46 -18.07
CA SER A 440 17.02 12.28 -17.37
C SER A 440 18.18 12.80 -18.22
N ASP A 441 19.08 13.58 -17.59
CA ASP A 441 20.30 14.08 -18.23
C ASP A 441 21.22 12.91 -18.59
N HIS A 442 21.25 11.89 -17.73
CA HIS A 442 21.99 10.67 -17.92
C HIS A 442 21.16 9.44 -17.57
N ILE A 443 21.36 8.33 -18.29
CA ILE A 443 20.72 7.05 -18.03
C ILE A 443 21.79 5.98 -17.89
N ILE A 444 21.64 5.15 -16.86
CA ILE A 444 22.41 3.92 -16.62
C ILE A 444 21.42 2.76 -16.74
N GLU A 445 21.60 1.91 -17.74
CA GLU A 445 20.72 0.76 -17.94
C GLU A 445 21.36 -0.52 -17.42
N MET A 446 20.64 -1.18 -16.51
CA MET A 446 20.98 -2.46 -15.90
C MET A 446 20.36 -3.62 -16.67
N GLY A 447 21.13 -4.70 -16.87
CA GLY A 447 20.64 -5.90 -17.55
C GLY A 447 21.73 -6.96 -17.71
N PRO A 448 21.70 -7.76 -18.81
CA PRO A 448 20.67 -7.77 -19.87
C PRO A 448 19.35 -8.44 -19.48
N GLY A 449 19.34 -9.26 -18.43
CA GLY A 449 18.16 -9.96 -17.92
C GLY A 449 17.89 -9.68 -16.44
N ALA A 450 17.09 -10.53 -15.81
CA ALA A 450 16.70 -10.46 -14.41
C ALA A 450 17.51 -11.45 -13.56
N GLY A 451 17.63 -11.20 -12.25
CA GLY A 451 18.26 -12.11 -11.30
C GLY A 451 19.71 -12.43 -11.68
N ALA A 452 20.02 -13.72 -11.86
CA ALA A 452 21.35 -14.20 -12.22
C ALA A 452 21.82 -13.73 -13.61
N ASP A 453 20.91 -13.40 -14.52
CA ASP A 453 21.22 -12.89 -15.86
C ASP A 453 21.28 -11.36 -15.91
N GLY A 454 21.02 -10.70 -14.78
CA GLY A 454 21.19 -9.26 -14.60
C GLY A 454 22.56 -8.88 -14.03
N GLY A 455 22.58 -7.74 -13.34
CA GLY A 455 23.72 -7.30 -12.53
C GLY A 455 24.85 -6.65 -13.30
N THR A 456 24.65 -6.29 -14.57
CA THR A 456 25.64 -5.60 -15.40
C THR A 456 25.07 -4.32 -15.99
N VAL A 457 25.94 -3.33 -16.22
CA VAL A 457 25.58 -2.13 -16.98
C VAL A 457 25.66 -2.47 -18.47
N ILE A 458 24.54 -2.39 -19.18
CA ILE A 458 24.46 -2.75 -20.61
C ILE A 458 24.57 -1.53 -21.53
N ALA A 459 24.17 -0.36 -21.04
CA ALA A 459 24.29 0.91 -21.72
C ALA A 459 24.35 2.05 -20.70
N GLN A 460 25.10 3.10 -21.01
CA GLN A 460 25.20 4.31 -20.22
C GLN A 460 25.41 5.49 -21.17
N GLY A 461 24.66 6.58 -20.99
CA GLY A 461 24.68 7.72 -21.92
C GLY A 461 23.54 8.70 -21.64
N THR A 462 23.48 9.79 -22.39
CA THR A 462 22.30 10.67 -22.42
C THR A 462 21.07 9.90 -22.90
N ALA A 463 19.86 10.37 -22.58
CA ALA A 463 18.63 9.72 -23.05
C ALA A 463 18.60 9.51 -24.58
N ALA A 464 19.16 10.47 -25.34
CA ALA A 464 19.27 10.39 -26.80
C ALA A 464 20.28 9.34 -27.29
N GLU A 465 21.35 9.09 -26.53
CA GLU A 465 22.33 8.03 -26.85
C GLU A 465 21.77 6.65 -26.52
N ILE A 466 21.10 6.49 -25.37
CA ILE A 466 20.43 5.24 -25.00
C ILE A 466 19.36 4.87 -26.00
N ALA A 467 18.55 5.84 -26.45
CA ALA A 467 17.55 5.68 -27.50
C ALA A 467 18.09 5.07 -28.81
N ARG A 468 19.38 5.30 -29.12
CA ARG A 468 20.05 4.80 -30.34
C ARG A 468 20.91 3.56 -30.08
N CYS A 469 21.02 3.12 -28.83
CA CYS A 469 21.89 2.02 -28.45
C CYS A 469 21.20 0.67 -28.73
N GLU A 470 21.75 -0.14 -29.65
CA GLU A 470 21.20 -1.46 -29.99
C GLU A 470 21.21 -2.46 -28.82
N LYS A 471 22.14 -2.28 -27.86
CA LYS A 471 22.21 -3.12 -26.66
C LYS A 471 21.12 -2.78 -25.64
N SER A 472 20.57 -1.57 -25.74
CA SER A 472 19.58 -1.07 -24.80
C SER A 472 18.24 -1.79 -24.95
N LYS A 473 17.66 -2.19 -23.82
CA LYS A 473 16.31 -2.78 -23.77
C LYS A 473 15.25 -1.70 -23.62
N ILE A 474 15.57 -0.59 -22.94
CA ILE A 474 14.67 0.56 -22.77
C ILE A 474 14.73 1.54 -23.96
N GLY A 475 15.87 1.62 -24.65
CA GLY A 475 16.14 2.56 -25.75
C GLY A 475 15.04 2.61 -26.82
N PRO A 476 14.53 1.47 -27.33
CA PRO A 476 13.42 1.46 -28.28
C PRO A 476 12.14 2.16 -27.79
N TYR A 477 11.93 2.21 -26.47
CA TYR A 477 10.75 2.78 -25.83
C TYR A 477 10.93 4.28 -25.50
N LEU A 478 12.17 4.80 -25.46
CA LEU A 478 12.45 6.23 -25.23
C LEU A 478 12.14 7.11 -26.44
N CYS A 479 12.18 6.56 -27.65
CA CYS A 479 12.00 7.32 -28.91
C CYS A 479 10.55 7.76 -29.19
N GLY A 480 9.58 7.45 -28.32
CA GLY A 480 8.17 7.74 -28.57
C GLY A 480 7.60 7.06 -29.82
N ALA A 481 8.29 6.04 -30.35
CA ALA A 481 7.82 5.26 -31.47
C ALA A 481 6.48 4.61 -31.06
N VAL A 482 5.44 4.86 -31.85
CA VAL A 482 4.11 4.28 -31.66
C VAL A 482 4.28 2.77 -31.57
N GLN A 483 4.16 2.24 -30.35
CA GLN A 483 4.21 0.81 -30.09
C GLN A 483 3.08 0.16 -30.88
N GLU A 484 3.40 -0.89 -31.63
CA GLU A 484 2.36 -1.77 -32.18
C GLU A 484 1.47 -2.28 -31.04
N LYS A 485 0.19 -2.48 -31.34
CA LYS A 485 -0.77 -3.06 -30.39
C LYS A 485 -0.20 -4.37 -29.84
N LEU A 486 -0.10 -4.51 -28.52
CA LEU A 486 0.50 -5.68 -27.88
C LEU A 486 -0.35 -6.94 -28.02
N ARG A 487 -1.65 -6.79 -28.33
CA ARG A 487 -2.58 -7.88 -28.61
C ARG A 487 -3.55 -7.54 -29.74
N PRO A 488 -4.13 -8.56 -30.41
CA PRO A 488 -5.27 -8.38 -31.30
C PRO A 488 -6.47 -7.82 -30.52
N GLN A 489 -7.13 -6.81 -31.08
CA GLN A 489 -8.36 -6.23 -30.51
C GLN A 489 -9.59 -6.73 -31.24
N VAL A 490 -10.68 -6.86 -30.50
CA VAL A 490 -11.97 -7.26 -31.06
C VAL A 490 -12.63 -6.05 -31.76
N PRO A 491 -13.24 -6.23 -32.96
CA PRO A 491 -13.96 -5.15 -33.62
C PRO A 491 -15.09 -4.58 -32.76
N ALA A 492 -15.36 -3.28 -32.89
CA ALA A 492 -16.38 -2.59 -32.09
C ALA A 492 -17.77 -3.25 -32.14
N ALA A 493 -18.13 -3.84 -33.30
CA ALA A 493 -19.40 -4.53 -33.50
C ALA A 493 -19.54 -5.83 -32.67
N GLU A 494 -18.42 -6.46 -32.30
CA GLU A 494 -18.37 -7.76 -31.60
C GLU A 494 -18.04 -7.62 -30.10
N LEU A 495 -17.89 -6.39 -29.60
CA LEU A 495 -17.53 -6.12 -28.20
C LEU A 495 -18.46 -6.78 -27.19
N PHE A 496 -19.77 -6.74 -27.45
CA PHE A 496 -20.79 -7.27 -26.54
C PHE A 496 -21.41 -8.59 -27.01
N ALA A 497 -20.79 -9.29 -27.97
CA ALA A 497 -21.32 -10.52 -28.54
C ALA A 497 -21.50 -11.64 -27.50
N GLU A 498 -20.62 -11.69 -26.50
CA GLU A 498 -20.66 -12.66 -25.39
C GLU A 498 -21.50 -12.15 -24.19
N GLY A 499 -22.22 -11.03 -24.38
CA GLY A 499 -23.03 -10.39 -23.36
C GLY A 499 -22.33 -9.27 -22.60
N ALA A 500 -22.98 -8.78 -21.55
CA ALA A 500 -22.48 -7.67 -20.75
C ALA A 500 -22.68 -7.93 -19.25
N ILE A 501 -21.81 -7.34 -18.43
CA ILE A 501 -22.01 -7.10 -17.01
C ILE A 501 -22.55 -5.68 -16.87
N ARG A 502 -23.69 -5.50 -16.20
CA ARG A 502 -24.32 -4.21 -15.95
C ARG A 502 -24.45 -3.97 -14.46
N MET A 503 -24.11 -2.78 -14.00
CA MET A 503 -24.33 -2.38 -12.60
C MET A 503 -24.85 -0.94 -12.56
N SER A 504 -25.85 -0.71 -11.70
CA SER A 504 -26.28 0.63 -11.31
C SER A 504 -25.97 0.85 -9.83
N ALA A 505 -25.29 1.94 -9.51
CA ALA A 505 -24.93 2.32 -8.16
C ALA A 505 -25.44 3.73 -7.83
N GLY A 506 -25.85 3.94 -6.58
CA GLY A 506 -26.05 5.24 -5.98
C GLY A 506 -24.71 5.89 -5.60
N ALA A 507 -24.77 7.00 -4.87
CA ALA A 507 -23.58 7.71 -4.44
C ALA A 507 -22.84 6.95 -3.33
N ILE A 508 -21.51 6.88 -3.43
CA ILE A 508 -20.62 6.33 -2.40
C ILE A 508 -19.28 7.06 -2.43
N HIS A 509 -18.80 7.51 -1.28
CA HIS A 509 -17.61 8.37 -1.18
C HIS A 509 -17.70 9.56 -2.14
N THR A 510 -16.78 9.69 -3.09
CA THR A 510 -16.76 10.72 -4.13
C THR A 510 -17.48 10.29 -5.41
N VAL A 511 -17.87 9.02 -5.52
CA VAL A 511 -18.57 8.47 -6.69
C VAL A 511 -20.02 8.92 -6.67
N LYS A 512 -20.44 9.56 -7.77
CA LYS A 512 -21.81 10.01 -8.00
C LYS A 512 -22.64 8.84 -8.55
N PRO A 513 -23.98 8.89 -8.48
CA PRO A 513 -24.81 7.83 -9.05
C PRO A 513 -24.45 7.60 -10.53
N LEU A 514 -24.17 6.35 -10.88
CA LEU A 514 -23.71 5.98 -12.22
C LEU A 514 -24.26 4.61 -12.65
N GLU A 515 -24.19 4.37 -13.95
CA GLU A 515 -24.44 3.07 -14.56
C GLU A 515 -23.21 2.68 -15.37
N VAL A 516 -22.77 1.43 -15.18
CA VAL A 516 -21.61 0.88 -15.88
C VAL A 516 -22.01 -0.37 -16.66
N LYS A 517 -21.45 -0.50 -17.86
CA LYS A 517 -21.63 -1.64 -18.76
C LYS A 517 -20.26 -2.13 -19.22
N ILE A 518 -19.96 -3.40 -18.95
CA ILE A 518 -18.66 -4.04 -19.22
C ILE A 518 -18.89 -5.23 -20.15
N PRO A 519 -18.16 -5.37 -21.27
CA PRO A 519 -18.27 -6.52 -22.15
C PRO A 519 -17.70 -7.79 -21.52
N LYS A 520 -18.40 -8.92 -21.66
CA LYS A 520 -17.92 -10.25 -21.21
C LYS A 520 -16.90 -10.81 -22.20
N GLY A 521 -15.92 -11.57 -21.70
CA GLY A 521 -14.92 -12.24 -22.53
C GLY A 521 -13.94 -11.29 -23.24
N ARG A 522 -13.76 -10.07 -22.70
CA ARG A 522 -12.93 -9.00 -23.27
C ARG A 522 -12.02 -8.37 -22.21
N LEU A 523 -11.02 -7.62 -22.66
CA LEU A 523 -10.17 -6.79 -21.80
C LEU A 523 -10.80 -5.39 -21.65
N THR A 524 -11.19 -5.05 -20.43
CA THR A 524 -11.71 -3.71 -20.09
C THR A 524 -10.73 -2.94 -19.20
N ALA A 525 -10.26 -1.78 -19.64
CA ALA A 525 -9.43 -0.89 -18.83
C ALA A 525 -10.29 0.20 -18.15
N VAL A 526 -10.08 0.41 -16.86
CA VAL A 526 -10.71 1.46 -16.06
C VAL A 526 -9.65 2.51 -15.76
N THR A 527 -9.83 3.70 -16.32
CA THR A 527 -8.83 4.78 -16.38
C THR A 527 -9.34 6.06 -15.73
N GLY A 528 -8.51 7.09 -15.67
CA GLY A 528 -8.85 8.39 -15.11
C GLY A 528 -7.91 8.84 -13.99
N VAL A 529 -7.93 10.13 -13.64
CA VAL A 529 -6.98 10.73 -12.68
C VAL A 529 -7.04 10.12 -11.27
N SER A 530 -5.98 10.28 -10.47
CA SER A 530 -5.98 9.83 -9.07
C SER A 530 -7.13 10.47 -8.28
N GLY A 531 -7.85 9.65 -7.51
CA GLY A 531 -9.02 10.10 -6.75
C GLY A 531 -10.31 10.27 -7.57
N SER A 532 -10.35 9.89 -8.86
CA SER A 532 -11.56 9.99 -9.70
C SER A 532 -12.67 8.99 -9.34
N GLY A 533 -12.38 7.98 -8.51
CA GLY A 533 -13.33 6.97 -8.06
C GLY A 533 -13.16 5.57 -8.70
N LYS A 534 -12.07 5.29 -9.42
CA LYS A 534 -11.78 3.99 -10.06
C LYS A 534 -11.89 2.81 -9.08
N THR A 535 -11.16 2.90 -7.96
CA THR A 535 -11.14 1.88 -6.90
C THR A 535 -12.52 1.69 -6.28
N THR A 536 -13.23 2.77 -5.99
CA THR A 536 -14.59 2.71 -5.43
C THR A 536 -15.59 2.07 -6.40
N LEU A 537 -15.49 2.38 -7.70
CA LEU A 537 -16.32 1.78 -8.75
C LEU A 537 -16.12 0.25 -8.83
N ILE A 538 -14.87 -0.20 -8.82
CA ILE A 538 -14.55 -1.60 -9.10
C ILE A 538 -14.44 -2.43 -7.82
N LEU A 539 -13.58 -2.04 -6.88
CA LEU A 539 -13.27 -2.85 -5.69
C LEU A 539 -14.35 -2.75 -4.61
N GLU A 540 -15.00 -1.60 -4.45
CA GLU A 540 -16.00 -1.39 -3.39
C GLU A 540 -17.46 -1.54 -3.86
N SER A 541 -17.71 -1.40 -5.17
CA SER A 541 -19.05 -1.54 -5.76
C SER A 541 -19.19 -2.81 -6.60
N LEU A 542 -18.42 -2.95 -7.69
CA LEU A 542 -18.60 -4.05 -8.65
C LEU A 542 -18.28 -5.42 -8.05
N ILE A 543 -17.10 -5.59 -7.43
CA ILE A 543 -16.71 -6.89 -6.85
C ILE A 543 -17.71 -7.35 -5.78
N PRO A 544 -18.06 -6.53 -4.75
CA PRO A 544 -19.02 -6.95 -3.74
C PRO A 544 -20.42 -7.22 -4.31
N ALA A 545 -20.84 -6.48 -5.34
CA ALA A 545 -22.12 -6.73 -6.02
C ALA A 545 -22.14 -8.09 -6.73
N LEU A 546 -21.07 -8.41 -7.47
CA LEU A 546 -20.94 -9.69 -8.15
C LEU A 546 -20.86 -10.85 -7.14
N GLU A 547 -20.07 -10.72 -6.07
CA GLU A 547 -20.01 -11.73 -5.01
C GLU A 547 -21.37 -11.96 -4.33
N ALA A 548 -22.12 -10.88 -4.06
CA ALA A 548 -23.45 -10.97 -3.49
C ALA A 548 -24.41 -11.70 -4.43
N GLN A 549 -24.38 -11.38 -5.74
CA GLN A 549 -25.19 -12.05 -6.75
C GLN A 549 -24.84 -13.55 -6.85
N ILE A 550 -23.56 -13.91 -6.89
CA ILE A 550 -23.08 -15.30 -6.96
C ILE A 550 -23.53 -16.11 -5.74
N ARG A 551 -23.44 -15.52 -4.54
CA ARG A 551 -23.78 -16.19 -3.26
C ARG A 551 -25.27 -16.10 -2.90
N GLY A 552 -26.10 -15.44 -3.72
CA GLY A 552 -27.52 -15.21 -3.40
C GLY A 552 -27.75 -14.35 -2.15
N LYS A 553 -26.82 -13.42 -1.85
CA LYS A 553 -26.89 -12.51 -0.70
C LYS A 553 -27.45 -11.14 -1.09
N ALA A 554 -27.84 -10.34 -0.09
CA ALA A 554 -28.26 -8.96 -0.31
C ALA A 554 -27.13 -8.14 -0.94
N LEU A 555 -27.48 -7.29 -1.92
CA LEU A 555 -26.54 -6.37 -2.55
C LEU A 555 -26.03 -5.33 -1.54
N PRO A 556 -24.81 -4.79 -1.74
CA PRO A 556 -24.35 -3.64 -0.98
C PRO A 556 -25.37 -2.50 -1.03
N ALA A 557 -25.56 -1.77 0.08
CA ALA A 557 -26.64 -0.77 0.21
C ALA A 557 -26.61 0.34 -0.86
N HIS A 558 -25.43 0.66 -1.39
CA HIS A 558 -25.26 1.66 -2.44
C HIS A 558 -25.49 1.10 -3.86
N VAL A 559 -25.54 -0.22 -4.05
CA VAL A 559 -25.76 -0.86 -5.36
C VAL A 559 -27.25 -1.08 -5.56
N ARG A 560 -27.81 -0.50 -6.63
CA ARG A 560 -29.24 -0.60 -6.95
C ARG A 560 -29.58 -1.89 -7.69
N SER A 561 -28.72 -2.29 -8.63
CA SER A 561 -28.90 -3.50 -9.41
C SER A 561 -27.59 -3.97 -10.02
N VAL A 562 -27.42 -5.27 -10.17
CA VAL A 562 -26.33 -5.89 -10.91
C VAL A 562 -26.89 -7.04 -11.76
N ASP A 563 -26.48 -7.09 -13.03
CA ASP A 563 -26.80 -8.15 -13.98
C ASP A 563 -25.50 -8.67 -14.60
N ALA A 564 -25.14 -9.89 -14.23
CA ALA A 564 -23.94 -10.60 -14.67
C ALA A 564 -24.26 -12.07 -14.99
N ALA A 565 -25.30 -12.34 -15.78
CA ALA A 565 -25.72 -13.72 -16.11
C ALA A 565 -24.56 -14.61 -16.60
N GLY A 566 -24.37 -15.78 -16.00
CA GLY A 566 -23.29 -16.72 -16.37
C GLY A 566 -21.94 -16.47 -15.71
N ILE A 567 -21.79 -15.45 -14.85
CA ILE A 567 -20.60 -15.28 -14.00
C ILE A 567 -20.78 -16.07 -12.70
N GLY A 568 -19.88 -17.01 -12.45
CA GLY A 568 -19.85 -17.90 -11.28
C GLY A 568 -18.78 -17.53 -10.26
N GLN A 569 -17.74 -16.78 -10.65
CA GLN A 569 -16.69 -16.35 -9.73
C GLN A 569 -16.05 -15.01 -10.13
N VAL A 570 -15.55 -14.29 -9.11
CA VAL A 570 -14.76 -13.07 -9.26
C VAL A 570 -13.46 -13.23 -8.50
N LYS A 571 -12.36 -12.83 -9.13
CA LYS A 571 -10.99 -12.95 -8.60
C LYS A 571 -10.33 -11.58 -8.60
N LEU A 572 -10.04 -11.05 -7.42
CA LEU A 572 -9.23 -9.84 -7.28
C LEU A 572 -7.74 -10.19 -7.24
N ILE A 573 -6.96 -9.56 -8.10
CA ILE A 573 -5.51 -9.66 -8.17
C ILE A 573 -4.94 -8.25 -7.96
N ASP A 574 -4.53 -7.99 -6.73
CA ASP A 574 -4.04 -6.69 -6.26
C ASP A 574 -2.54 -6.75 -5.87
N ALA A 575 -1.92 -5.58 -5.74
CA ALA A 575 -0.52 -5.45 -5.34
C ALA A 575 -0.29 -5.68 -3.83
N THR A 576 -1.33 -6.08 -3.07
CA THR A 576 -1.15 -6.38 -1.64
C THR A 576 -0.17 -7.53 -1.47
N PRO A 577 0.79 -7.42 -0.53
CA PRO A 577 1.73 -8.50 -0.28
C PRO A 577 0.99 -9.80 -0.02
N ILE A 578 1.42 -10.89 -0.66
CA ILE A 578 0.86 -12.23 -0.49
C ILE A 578 0.82 -12.63 1.00
N GLY A 579 1.80 -12.16 1.77
CA GLY A 579 1.78 -12.23 3.22
C GLY A 579 2.94 -11.44 3.83
N ILE A 580 2.84 -11.16 5.12
CA ILE A 580 3.93 -10.58 5.94
C ILE A 580 4.85 -11.69 6.48
N ASN A 581 4.47 -12.96 6.29
CA ASN A 581 5.18 -14.08 6.86
C ASN A 581 6.41 -14.44 6.01
N VAL A 582 7.61 -14.15 6.54
CA VAL A 582 8.93 -14.46 5.95
C VAL A 582 9.11 -15.96 5.66
N ARG A 583 8.27 -16.83 6.26
CA ARG A 583 8.22 -18.28 5.98
C ARG A 583 7.49 -18.66 4.70
N SER A 584 6.63 -17.78 4.17
CA SER A 584 6.02 -17.99 2.86
C SER A 584 7.04 -17.62 1.78
N THR A 585 7.23 -18.51 0.82
CA THR A 585 8.20 -18.42 -0.28
C THR A 585 7.53 -18.66 -1.62
N VAL A 586 8.22 -18.33 -2.71
CA VAL A 586 7.79 -18.66 -4.07
C VAL A 586 7.43 -20.15 -4.18
N ALA A 587 8.26 -21.05 -3.64
CA ALA A 587 8.02 -22.49 -3.70
C ALA A 587 6.83 -22.97 -2.86
N THR A 588 6.59 -22.39 -1.68
CA THR A 588 5.44 -22.79 -0.85
C THR A 588 4.14 -22.24 -1.40
N TYR A 589 4.17 -21.03 -1.98
CA TYR A 589 2.98 -20.43 -2.57
C TYR A 589 2.55 -21.14 -3.86
N ALA A 590 3.50 -21.48 -4.73
CA ALA A 590 3.24 -22.26 -5.95
C ALA A 590 2.99 -23.76 -5.68
N ASP A 591 2.93 -24.17 -4.41
CA ASP A 591 2.81 -25.57 -3.96
C ASP A 591 3.94 -26.49 -4.50
N VAL A 592 5.05 -25.91 -4.97
CA VAL A 592 6.22 -26.66 -5.46
C VAL A 592 6.95 -27.34 -4.30
N HIS A 593 7.02 -26.66 -3.14
CA HIS A 593 7.75 -27.14 -1.97
C HIS A 593 7.20 -28.47 -1.44
N ASP A 594 5.88 -28.62 -1.34
CA ASP A 594 5.23 -29.82 -0.84
C ASP A 594 5.55 -31.05 -1.69
N GLU A 595 5.57 -30.88 -3.01
CA GLU A 595 5.94 -31.95 -3.93
C GLU A 595 7.42 -32.28 -3.86
N LEU A 596 8.30 -31.27 -3.78
CA LEU A 596 9.73 -31.49 -3.56
C LEU A 596 9.98 -32.26 -2.26
N ARG A 597 9.33 -31.92 -1.15
CA ARG A 597 9.46 -32.64 0.13
C ARG A 597 9.06 -34.12 0.00
N LYS A 598 7.98 -34.42 -0.71
CA LYS A 598 7.53 -35.80 -0.97
C LYS A 598 8.53 -36.57 -1.82
N ILE A 599 9.12 -35.94 -2.84
CA ILE A 599 10.11 -36.55 -3.73
C ILE A 599 11.40 -36.85 -2.96
N PHE A 600 11.94 -35.87 -2.23
CA PHE A 600 13.20 -36.03 -1.49
C PHE A 600 13.08 -37.06 -0.35
N ALA A 601 11.92 -37.15 0.32
CA ALA A 601 11.68 -38.18 1.32
C ALA A 601 11.64 -39.62 0.77
N ARG A 602 11.45 -39.80 -0.54
CA ARG A 602 11.44 -41.13 -1.19
C ARG A 602 12.83 -41.59 -1.65
N THR A 603 13.84 -40.72 -1.61
CA THR A 603 15.22 -41.04 -2.00
C THR A 603 15.85 -42.11 -1.10
N ALA A 604 16.86 -42.82 -1.61
CA ALA A 604 17.59 -43.82 -0.84
C ALA A 604 18.30 -43.20 0.36
N ASP A 605 18.88 -42.01 0.18
CA ASP A 605 19.54 -41.22 1.23
C ASP A 605 18.61 -40.86 2.39
N ALA A 606 17.39 -40.43 2.09
CA ALA A 606 16.40 -40.09 3.11
C ALA A 606 15.94 -41.33 3.88
N LYS A 607 15.68 -42.44 3.17
CA LYS A 607 15.27 -43.71 3.78
C LYS A 607 16.35 -44.29 4.69
N ALA A 608 17.61 -44.23 4.27
CA ALA A 608 18.75 -44.70 5.07
C ALA A 608 18.92 -43.92 6.39
N ARG A 609 18.55 -42.63 6.38
CA ARG A 609 18.65 -41.73 7.54
C ARG A 609 17.33 -41.59 8.32
N GLY A 610 16.27 -42.27 7.90
CA GLY A 610 14.96 -42.24 8.57
C GLY A 610 14.14 -40.96 8.37
N TYR A 611 14.49 -40.11 7.40
CA TYR A 611 13.78 -38.85 7.16
C TYR A 611 12.46 -39.05 6.40
N LYS A 612 11.44 -38.30 6.81
CA LYS A 612 10.10 -38.24 6.21
C LYS A 612 9.87 -36.87 5.56
N ALA A 613 8.81 -36.73 4.78
CA ALA A 613 8.46 -35.46 4.12
C ALA A 613 8.27 -34.28 5.10
N GLY A 614 7.87 -34.56 6.35
CA GLY A 614 7.79 -33.56 7.41
C GLY A 614 9.14 -32.98 7.82
N ASP A 615 10.21 -33.78 7.77
CA ASP A 615 11.56 -33.35 8.18
C ASP A 615 12.15 -32.29 7.24
N PHE A 616 11.79 -32.35 5.95
CA PHE A 616 12.18 -31.38 4.93
C PHE A 616 11.36 -30.08 4.94
N SER A 617 10.41 -29.92 5.88
CA SER A 617 9.72 -28.65 6.10
C SER A 617 10.65 -27.67 6.81
N TYR A 618 10.98 -26.52 6.21
CA TYR A 618 11.72 -25.49 6.95
C TYR A 618 10.85 -24.76 8.00
N ASN A 619 9.52 -24.95 7.98
CA ASN A 619 8.61 -24.34 8.97
C ASN A 619 8.55 -25.11 10.29
N THR A 620 8.60 -26.44 10.22
CA THR A 620 8.29 -27.33 11.34
C THR A 620 9.20 -28.57 11.39
N GLY A 621 9.95 -28.84 10.33
CA GLY A 621 10.78 -30.02 10.19
C GLY A 621 12.08 -29.95 10.98
N SER A 622 12.71 -31.11 11.12
CA SER A 622 13.97 -31.30 11.84
C SER A 622 15.21 -30.85 11.04
N LEU A 623 15.12 -30.75 9.71
CA LEU A 623 16.22 -30.35 8.84
C LEU A 623 16.33 -28.83 8.62
N ARG A 624 15.50 -28.03 9.29
CA ARG A 624 15.54 -26.57 9.17
C ARG A 624 16.78 -25.98 9.86
N CYS A 625 17.25 -24.83 9.39
CA CYS A 625 18.39 -24.16 10.00
C CYS A 625 18.04 -23.71 11.43
N PRO A 626 18.85 -24.05 12.45
CA PRO A 626 18.55 -23.71 13.85
C PRO A 626 18.79 -22.23 14.18
N VAL A 627 19.66 -21.54 13.43
CA VAL A 627 20.00 -20.13 13.71
C VAL A 627 18.91 -19.17 13.27
N CYS A 628 18.38 -19.35 12.06
CA CYS A 628 17.28 -18.53 11.56
C CYS A 628 15.90 -19.18 11.78
N ASP A 629 15.83 -20.34 12.43
CA ASP A 629 14.62 -21.14 12.59
C ASP A 629 13.80 -21.28 11.28
N GLY A 630 14.51 -21.49 10.17
CA GLY A 630 13.94 -21.66 8.82
C GLY A 630 13.48 -20.40 8.08
N THR A 631 13.70 -19.19 8.61
CA THR A 631 13.39 -17.93 7.89
C THR A 631 14.37 -17.62 6.77
N GLY A 632 15.63 -18.09 6.89
CA GLY A 632 16.70 -17.81 5.92
C GLY A 632 17.34 -16.43 6.09
N THR A 633 16.71 -15.53 6.85
CA THR A 633 17.18 -14.17 7.14
C THR A 633 17.21 -13.91 8.65
N ILE A 634 17.99 -12.92 9.07
CA ILE A 634 18.02 -12.41 10.44
C ILE A 634 17.65 -10.93 10.37
N SER A 635 16.57 -10.54 11.05
CA SER A 635 16.16 -9.14 11.20
C SER A 635 16.95 -8.50 12.34
N LEU A 636 17.62 -7.41 12.04
CA LEU A 636 18.33 -6.60 13.03
C LEU A 636 17.49 -5.36 13.34
N ASP A 637 17.07 -5.21 14.59
CA ASP A 637 16.43 -3.98 15.09
C ASP A 637 17.47 -2.85 15.07
N VAL A 638 17.18 -1.80 14.29
CA VAL A 638 18.03 -0.62 14.18
C VAL A 638 17.32 0.59 14.74
N GLN A 639 17.75 1.05 15.91
CA GLN A 639 17.24 2.31 16.44
C GLN A 639 17.50 3.47 15.45
N PHE A 640 16.42 4.20 15.12
CA PHE A 640 16.38 5.37 14.22
C PHE A 640 16.51 5.08 12.71
N LEU A 641 16.66 3.83 12.30
CA LEU A 641 16.56 3.40 10.89
C LEU A 641 15.49 2.32 10.75
N PRO A 642 15.01 2.02 9.55
CA PRO A 642 14.20 0.82 9.31
C PRO A 642 14.99 -0.44 9.69
N ASP A 643 14.29 -1.48 10.15
CA ASP A 643 14.88 -2.80 10.40
C ASP A 643 15.59 -3.32 9.14
N VAL A 644 16.75 -3.94 9.33
CA VAL A 644 17.55 -4.49 8.23
C VAL A 644 17.57 -6.00 8.30
N ASP A 645 17.09 -6.64 7.25
CA ASP A 645 17.18 -8.08 7.05
C ASP A 645 18.51 -8.44 6.38
N ILE A 646 19.29 -9.31 7.02
CA ILE A 646 20.50 -9.90 6.42
C ILE A 646 20.29 -11.39 6.13
N PRO A 647 20.91 -11.96 5.07
CA PRO A 647 20.95 -13.41 4.88
C PRO A 647 21.56 -14.09 6.11
N CYS A 648 20.96 -15.20 6.56
CA CYS A 648 21.47 -15.95 7.70
C CYS A 648 22.91 -16.43 7.42
N PRO A 649 23.89 -16.15 8.30
CA PRO A 649 25.29 -16.49 8.06
C PRO A 649 25.52 -18.01 7.99
N ASP A 650 24.70 -18.79 8.67
CA ASP A 650 24.84 -20.25 8.77
C ASP A 650 24.32 -20.99 7.55
N CYS A 651 23.10 -20.67 7.10
CA CYS A 651 22.47 -21.34 5.97
C CYS A 651 22.58 -20.56 4.66
N ARG A 652 23.08 -19.31 4.70
CA ARG A 652 23.20 -18.39 3.55
C ARG A 652 21.90 -18.26 2.77
N GLY A 653 20.78 -18.15 3.48
CA GLY A 653 19.44 -18.01 2.89
C GLY A 653 18.78 -19.32 2.46
N THR A 654 19.45 -20.48 2.52
CA THR A 654 18.85 -21.77 2.10
C THR A 654 17.75 -22.26 3.02
N ARG A 655 17.65 -21.74 4.27
CA ARG A 655 16.67 -22.12 5.32
C ARG A 655 16.88 -23.51 5.92
N TYR A 656 17.86 -24.27 5.44
CA TYR A 656 18.14 -25.64 5.88
C TYR A 656 19.44 -25.76 6.66
N ALA A 657 19.52 -26.77 7.52
CA ALA A 657 20.74 -27.17 8.20
C ALA A 657 21.66 -27.97 7.24
N ARG A 658 22.93 -28.14 7.62
CA ARG A 658 23.94 -28.80 6.76
C ARG A 658 23.60 -30.27 6.47
N GLU A 659 22.87 -30.91 7.36
CA GLU A 659 22.40 -32.30 7.25
C GLU A 659 21.47 -32.49 6.04
N ALA A 660 20.71 -31.45 5.68
CA ALA A 660 19.81 -31.50 4.51
C ALA A 660 20.58 -31.64 3.18
N GLN A 661 21.83 -31.17 3.12
CA GLN A 661 22.70 -31.28 1.94
C GLN A 661 23.14 -32.73 1.67
N ALA A 662 23.05 -33.61 2.66
CA ALA A 662 23.45 -35.01 2.54
C ALA A 662 22.38 -35.89 1.86
N VAL A 663 21.18 -35.37 1.62
CA VAL A 663 20.10 -36.09 0.92
C VAL A 663 20.05 -35.63 -0.52
N ARG A 664 20.46 -36.50 -1.45
CA ARG A 664 20.55 -36.16 -2.88
C ARG A 664 19.49 -36.89 -3.71
N CYS A 665 18.95 -36.17 -4.68
CA CYS A 665 18.06 -36.72 -5.71
C CYS A 665 18.82 -36.81 -7.04
N LYS A 666 18.86 -38.01 -7.63
CA LYS A 666 19.45 -38.26 -8.95
C LYS A 666 18.44 -37.94 -10.06
N THR A 667 18.83 -37.08 -10.98
CA THR A 667 18.13 -36.84 -12.25
C THR A 667 18.51 -37.90 -13.29
N LYS A 668 17.71 -38.09 -14.35
CA LYS A 668 18.05 -39.03 -15.44
C LYS A 668 19.34 -38.68 -16.17
N ASP A 669 19.71 -37.40 -16.18
CA ASP A 669 20.95 -36.90 -16.77
C ASP A 669 22.20 -37.16 -15.88
N GLY A 670 22.04 -37.90 -14.77
CA GLY A 670 23.13 -38.27 -13.87
C GLY A 670 23.56 -37.17 -12.89
N LYS A 671 22.94 -35.99 -12.93
CA LYS A 671 23.20 -34.91 -11.97
C LYS A 671 22.47 -35.17 -10.65
N GLU A 672 23.11 -34.79 -9.55
CA GLU A 672 22.58 -34.93 -8.20
C GLU A 672 22.36 -33.58 -7.54
N TYR A 673 21.15 -33.34 -7.03
CA TYR A 673 20.79 -32.11 -6.33
C TYR A 673 20.26 -32.41 -4.94
N SER A 674 20.62 -31.59 -3.95
CA SER A 674 19.96 -31.57 -2.65
C SER A 674 18.70 -30.69 -2.69
N LEU A 675 17.79 -30.85 -1.72
CA LEU A 675 16.63 -29.95 -1.62
C LEU A 675 17.07 -28.48 -1.39
N PRO A 676 18.05 -28.19 -0.49
CA PRO A 676 18.62 -26.85 -0.38
C PRO A 676 19.15 -26.29 -1.71
N ASP A 677 19.79 -27.12 -2.55
CA ASP A 677 20.30 -26.67 -3.86
C ASP A 677 19.17 -26.24 -4.78
N VAL A 678 18.11 -27.05 -4.88
CA VAL A 678 16.92 -26.70 -5.69
C VAL A 678 16.24 -25.44 -5.16
N MET A 679 16.14 -25.30 -3.84
CA MET A 679 15.54 -24.12 -3.21
C MET A 679 16.36 -22.83 -3.42
N ALA A 680 17.66 -22.94 -3.70
CA ALA A 680 18.53 -21.82 -4.03
C ALA A 680 18.54 -21.48 -5.54
N MET A 681 17.90 -22.29 -6.40
CA MET A 681 17.81 -22.02 -7.83
C MET A 681 16.70 -21.02 -8.15
N ASN A 682 16.90 -20.27 -9.24
CA ASN A 682 15.79 -19.58 -9.89
C ASN A 682 14.86 -20.58 -10.60
N VAL A 683 13.62 -20.15 -10.88
CA VAL A 683 12.60 -20.98 -11.54
C VAL A 683 13.12 -21.58 -12.86
N HIS A 684 13.85 -20.82 -13.68
CA HIS A 684 14.40 -21.29 -14.95
C HIS A 684 15.43 -22.43 -14.77
N SER A 685 16.35 -22.29 -13.82
CA SER A 685 17.34 -23.33 -13.49
C SER A 685 16.68 -24.54 -12.82
N ALA A 686 15.68 -24.29 -11.97
CA ALA A 686 14.91 -25.33 -11.32
C ALA A 686 14.10 -26.16 -12.34
N LEU A 687 13.56 -25.54 -13.40
CA LEU A 687 12.91 -26.23 -14.51
C LEU A 687 13.85 -27.24 -15.17
N ALA A 688 15.11 -26.84 -15.41
CA ALA A 688 16.12 -27.73 -15.97
C ALA A 688 16.50 -28.86 -14.99
N ALA A 689 16.64 -28.55 -13.69
CA ALA A 689 17.00 -29.53 -12.67
C ALA A 689 15.87 -30.52 -12.34
N CYS A 690 14.61 -30.12 -12.48
CA CYS A 690 13.44 -30.89 -12.11
C CYS A 690 12.73 -31.58 -13.28
N ARG A 691 13.32 -31.64 -14.48
CA ARG A 691 12.69 -32.19 -15.72
C ARG A 691 11.96 -33.53 -15.55
N ASP A 692 12.48 -34.40 -14.69
CA ASP A 692 11.90 -35.72 -14.43
C ASP A 692 10.72 -35.71 -13.44
N MET A 693 10.49 -34.60 -12.77
CA MET A 693 9.48 -34.39 -11.74
C MET A 693 8.23 -33.73 -12.36
N LYS A 694 7.42 -34.53 -13.08
CA LYS A 694 6.29 -34.03 -13.91
C LYS A 694 5.44 -32.91 -13.28
N LEU A 695 4.97 -33.10 -12.04
CA LEU A 695 4.11 -32.13 -11.37
C LEU A 695 4.86 -30.85 -10.97
N VAL A 696 6.11 -30.99 -10.51
CA VAL A 696 6.98 -29.86 -10.18
C VAL A 696 7.28 -29.05 -11.45
N CYS A 697 7.67 -29.71 -12.54
CA CYS A 697 7.92 -29.03 -13.82
C CYS A 697 6.70 -28.29 -14.35
N ARG A 698 5.50 -28.87 -14.29
CA ARG A 698 4.28 -28.18 -14.72
C ARG A 698 4.08 -26.88 -13.93
N ARG A 699 4.22 -26.93 -12.60
CA ARG A 699 4.06 -25.75 -11.73
C ARG A 699 5.13 -24.70 -11.98
N LEU A 700 6.38 -25.12 -12.18
CA LEU A 700 7.48 -24.21 -12.51
C LEU A 700 7.31 -23.60 -13.91
N GLN A 701 6.75 -24.32 -14.88
CA GLN A 701 6.50 -23.81 -16.23
C GLN A 701 5.47 -22.68 -16.19
N VAL A 702 4.40 -22.84 -15.40
CA VAL A 702 3.43 -21.77 -15.19
C VAL A 702 4.09 -20.51 -14.62
N LEU A 703 5.01 -20.64 -13.66
CA LEU A 703 5.76 -19.49 -13.14
C LEU A 703 6.65 -18.84 -14.21
N ASP A 704 7.32 -19.63 -15.04
CA ASP A 704 8.16 -19.14 -16.13
C ASP A 704 7.34 -18.42 -17.21
N ASP A 705 6.18 -18.98 -17.60
CA ASP A 705 5.25 -18.39 -18.56
C ASP A 705 4.64 -17.07 -18.05
N LEU A 706 4.51 -16.93 -16.72
CA LEU A 706 4.11 -15.68 -16.06
C LEU A 706 5.26 -14.66 -15.98
N GLY A 707 6.45 -14.96 -16.51
CA GLY A 707 7.62 -14.10 -16.47
C GLY A 707 8.32 -14.06 -15.11
N LEU A 708 8.10 -15.07 -14.25
CA LEU A 708 8.73 -15.20 -12.94
C LEU A 708 9.93 -16.18 -12.94
N GLY A 709 10.45 -16.51 -14.12
CA GLY A 709 11.57 -17.44 -14.33
C GLY A 709 12.85 -17.10 -13.55
N TYR A 710 13.05 -15.83 -13.21
CA TYR A 710 14.24 -15.35 -12.51
C TYR A 710 14.14 -15.42 -10.98
N LEU A 711 12.93 -15.57 -10.41
CA LEU A 711 12.74 -15.60 -8.95
C LEU A 711 13.36 -16.86 -8.35
N THR A 712 13.93 -16.72 -7.16
CA THR A 712 14.51 -17.87 -6.44
C THR A 712 13.42 -18.62 -5.68
N LEU A 713 13.44 -19.96 -5.71
CA LEU A 713 12.39 -20.76 -5.06
C LEU A 713 12.27 -20.53 -3.55
N GLY A 714 13.40 -20.30 -2.86
CA GLY A 714 13.48 -19.99 -1.44
C GLY A 714 13.27 -18.52 -1.07
N GLU A 715 13.07 -17.65 -2.06
CA GLU A 715 12.83 -16.22 -1.86
C GLU A 715 11.54 -15.99 -1.08
N ALA A 716 11.59 -15.09 -0.11
CA ALA A 716 10.47 -14.83 0.76
C ALA A 716 9.40 -14.01 0.01
N THR A 717 8.13 -14.37 0.13
CA THR A 717 7.05 -13.60 -0.52
C THR A 717 6.96 -12.12 -0.11
N PRO A 718 7.36 -11.69 1.12
CA PRO A 718 7.40 -10.27 1.44
C PRO A 718 8.47 -9.47 0.69
N SER A 719 9.54 -10.12 0.18
CA SER A 719 10.60 -9.43 -0.57
C SER A 719 10.25 -9.21 -2.05
N LEU A 720 9.15 -9.80 -2.52
CA LEU A 720 8.69 -9.64 -3.90
C LEU A 720 8.12 -8.23 -4.13
N SER A 721 8.41 -7.69 -5.31
CA SER A 721 7.75 -6.50 -5.85
C SER A 721 6.23 -6.72 -6.00
N GLY A 722 5.48 -5.63 -6.12
CA GLY A 722 4.02 -5.70 -6.31
C GLY A 722 3.62 -6.52 -7.53
N GLY A 723 4.27 -6.28 -8.68
CA GLY A 723 4.02 -7.01 -9.91
C GLY A 723 4.45 -8.48 -9.86
N GLU A 724 5.54 -8.83 -9.16
CA GLU A 724 5.90 -10.24 -8.92
C GLU A 724 4.86 -10.95 -8.06
N ALA A 725 4.40 -10.31 -6.98
CA ALA A 725 3.39 -10.88 -6.09
C ALA A 725 2.04 -11.08 -6.82
N GLN A 726 1.61 -10.13 -7.64
CA GLN A 726 0.41 -10.26 -8.47
C GLN A 726 0.52 -11.43 -9.45
N ARG A 727 1.62 -11.52 -10.20
CA ARG A 727 1.85 -12.62 -11.14
C ARG A 727 1.92 -13.96 -10.41
N LEU A 728 2.52 -14.02 -9.23
CA LEU A 728 2.57 -15.24 -8.43
C LEU A 728 1.17 -15.68 -7.96
N LYS A 729 0.27 -14.73 -7.62
CA LYS A 729 -1.16 -15.02 -7.33
C LYS A 729 -1.89 -15.68 -8.51
N LEU A 730 -1.49 -15.39 -9.75
CA LEU A 730 -2.09 -15.99 -10.95
C LEU A 730 -1.69 -17.45 -11.18
N ALA A 731 -0.55 -17.90 -10.63
CA ALA A 731 -0.01 -19.22 -10.91
C ALA A 731 -0.99 -20.37 -10.62
N GLY A 732 -1.86 -20.22 -9.61
CA GLY A 732 -2.89 -21.21 -9.27
C GLY A 732 -4.11 -21.23 -10.22
N GLU A 733 -4.29 -20.21 -11.06
CA GLU A 733 -5.49 -20.00 -11.87
C GLU A 733 -5.28 -20.31 -13.36
N MET A 734 -4.02 -20.36 -13.83
CA MET A 734 -3.69 -20.56 -15.26
C MET A 734 -4.09 -21.93 -15.82
N ASP A 735 -4.30 -22.93 -14.96
CA ASP A 735 -4.51 -24.34 -15.33
C ASP A 735 -6.00 -24.76 -15.43
N ARG A 736 -6.94 -23.81 -15.37
CA ARG A 736 -8.40 -24.08 -15.30
C ARG A 736 -9.16 -23.38 -16.43
N ALA A 737 -10.35 -23.90 -16.79
CA ALA A 737 -11.28 -23.19 -17.66
C ALA A 737 -11.89 -22.00 -16.91
N GLN A 738 -12.07 -20.85 -17.58
CA GLN A 738 -12.39 -19.57 -16.94
C GLN A 738 -13.65 -18.89 -17.54
N GLN A 739 -14.53 -19.62 -18.20
CA GLN A 739 -15.69 -19.07 -18.94
C GLN A 739 -16.70 -18.29 -18.07
N ASP A 740 -16.77 -18.61 -16.78
CA ASP A 740 -17.68 -17.99 -15.81
C ASP A 740 -16.95 -17.01 -14.87
N SER A 741 -15.73 -16.60 -15.23
CA SER A 741 -14.80 -15.95 -14.31
C SER A 741 -14.49 -14.50 -14.70
N VAL A 742 -14.56 -13.61 -13.72
CA VAL A 742 -14.11 -12.21 -13.85
C VAL A 742 -12.81 -12.03 -13.06
N PHE A 743 -11.74 -11.69 -13.76
CA PHE A 743 -10.48 -11.26 -13.13
C PHE A 743 -10.43 -9.75 -13.07
N VAL A 744 -10.20 -9.22 -11.87
CA VAL A 744 -9.98 -7.79 -11.64
C VAL A 744 -8.54 -7.58 -11.21
N PHE A 745 -7.81 -6.78 -11.98
CA PHE A 745 -6.45 -6.38 -11.66
C PHE A 745 -6.41 -4.93 -11.22
N ASP A 746 -5.79 -4.67 -10.08
CA ASP A 746 -5.59 -3.31 -9.57
C ASP A 746 -4.15 -2.86 -9.86
N GLU A 747 -4.01 -1.94 -10.83
CA GLU A 747 -2.75 -1.35 -11.32
C GLU A 747 -1.64 -2.41 -11.53
N PRO A 748 -1.86 -3.41 -12.39
CA PRO A 748 -0.94 -4.53 -12.56
C PRO A 748 0.40 -4.19 -13.24
N THR A 749 0.52 -3.02 -13.86
CA THR A 749 1.77 -2.55 -14.48
C THR A 749 2.68 -1.76 -13.54
N ILE A 750 2.29 -1.54 -12.27
CA ILE A 750 3.12 -0.82 -11.30
C ILE A 750 4.53 -1.43 -11.24
N GLY A 751 5.54 -0.60 -11.52
CA GLY A 751 6.95 -0.97 -11.41
C GLY A 751 7.40 -2.01 -12.43
N LEU A 752 6.64 -2.20 -13.53
CA LEU A 752 7.03 -3.12 -14.59
C LEU A 752 7.77 -2.38 -15.71
N HIS A 753 8.84 -3.00 -16.20
CA HIS A 753 9.49 -2.56 -17.43
C HIS A 753 8.54 -2.77 -18.63
N PRO A 754 8.57 -1.96 -19.70
CA PRO A 754 7.70 -2.16 -20.87
C PRO A 754 7.71 -3.58 -21.48
N LEU A 755 8.86 -4.26 -21.45
CA LEU A 755 8.97 -5.68 -21.82
C LEU A 755 8.20 -6.63 -20.89
N ASP A 756 8.15 -6.31 -19.59
CA ASP A 756 7.38 -7.06 -18.61
C ASP A 756 5.88 -6.76 -18.75
N VAL A 757 5.50 -5.51 -19.10
CA VAL A 757 4.13 -5.14 -19.47
C VAL A 757 3.65 -5.95 -20.68
N LYS A 758 4.49 -6.12 -21.71
CA LYS A 758 4.18 -7.00 -22.84
C LYS A 758 3.92 -8.44 -22.41
N THR A 759 4.72 -8.96 -21.49
CA THR A 759 4.52 -10.31 -20.94
C THR A 759 3.19 -10.41 -20.21
N LEU A 760 2.85 -9.41 -19.40
CA LEU A 760 1.58 -9.34 -18.68
C LEU A 760 0.36 -9.26 -19.62
N VAL A 761 0.44 -8.48 -20.70
CA VAL A 761 -0.64 -8.41 -21.71
C VAL A 761 -0.86 -9.77 -22.38
N ASN A 762 0.20 -10.55 -22.62
CA ASN A 762 0.07 -11.92 -23.13
C ASN A 762 -0.63 -12.85 -22.11
N VAL A 763 -0.40 -12.65 -20.82
CA VAL A 763 -1.12 -13.37 -19.76
C VAL A 763 -2.61 -13.03 -19.79
N PHE A 764 -2.97 -11.74 -19.93
CA PHE A 764 -4.37 -11.34 -20.10
C PHE A 764 -5.00 -11.98 -21.33
N GLN A 765 -4.28 -12.00 -22.45
CA GLN A 765 -4.75 -12.64 -23.68
C GLN A 765 -4.99 -14.15 -23.49
N THR A 766 -4.13 -14.82 -22.70
CA THR A 766 -4.28 -16.23 -22.37
C THR A 766 -5.55 -16.49 -21.54
N LEU A 767 -5.80 -15.66 -20.52
CA LEU A 767 -7.01 -15.75 -19.70
C LEU A 767 -8.28 -15.51 -20.54
N ILE A 768 -8.26 -14.51 -21.42
CA ILE A 768 -9.37 -14.23 -22.35
C ILE A 768 -9.58 -15.40 -23.31
N GLY A 769 -8.52 -16.00 -23.83
CA GLY A 769 -8.59 -17.21 -24.66
C GLY A 769 -9.20 -18.43 -23.95
N GLN A 770 -9.14 -18.48 -22.61
CA GLN A 770 -9.79 -19.48 -21.77
C GLN A 770 -11.25 -19.12 -21.40
N GLY A 771 -11.76 -18.00 -21.91
CA GLY A 771 -13.13 -17.50 -21.71
C GLY A 771 -13.29 -16.50 -20.57
N ALA A 772 -12.20 -16.04 -19.95
CA ALA A 772 -12.29 -15.09 -18.84
C ALA A 772 -12.69 -13.68 -19.29
N THR A 773 -13.38 -12.95 -18.41
CA THR A 773 -13.51 -11.50 -18.51
C THR A 773 -12.43 -10.83 -17.69
N VAL A 774 -11.65 -9.92 -18.28
CA VAL A 774 -10.53 -9.27 -17.60
C VAL A 774 -10.81 -7.77 -17.47
N ILE A 775 -10.80 -7.27 -16.23
CA ILE A 775 -10.94 -5.85 -15.90
C ILE A 775 -9.62 -5.40 -15.27
N VAL A 776 -9.04 -4.32 -15.78
CA VAL A 776 -7.79 -3.75 -15.25
C VAL A 776 -8.04 -2.30 -14.85
N ILE A 777 -7.65 -1.91 -13.64
CA ILE A 777 -7.56 -0.50 -13.23
C ILE A 777 -6.17 -0.03 -13.61
N GLU A 778 -6.05 0.91 -14.55
CA GLU A 778 -4.75 1.22 -15.15
C GLU A 778 -4.54 2.69 -15.50
N HIS A 779 -3.25 3.02 -15.56
CA HIS A 779 -2.68 4.29 -16.00
C HIS A 779 -1.66 4.11 -17.13
N ASP A 780 -1.14 2.89 -17.33
CA ASP A 780 -0.18 2.59 -18.40
C ASP A 780 -0.84 2.64 -19.78
N LEU A 781 -0.27 3.49 -20.66
CA LEU A 781 -0.85 3.76 -21.97
C LEU A 781 -0.78 2.54 -22.89
N ASP A 782 0.18 1.64 -22.72
CA ASP A 782 0.33 0.47 -23.59
C ASP A 782 -0.73 -0.60 -23.27
N VAL A 783 -1.08 -0.77 -21.99
CA VAL A 783 -2.24 -1.59 -21.59
C VAL A 783 -3.55 -0.96 -22.04
N ILE A 784 -3.73 0.35 -21.83
CA ILE A 784 -4.97 1.05 -22.23
C ILE A 784 -5.18 0.98 -23.75
N ARG A 785 -4.13 1.21 -24.55
CA ARG A 785 -4.17 1.05 -26.01
C ARG A 785 -4.47 -0.38 -26.46
N SER A 786 -4.12 -1.36 -25.64
CA SER A 786 -4.31 -2.80 -25.90
C SER A 786 -5.68 -3.32 -25.43
N ALA A 787 -6.44 -2.55 -24.65
CA ALA A 787 -7.77 -2.92 -24.17
C ALA A 787 -8.81 -2.97 -25.30
N ASP A 788 -9.82 -3.83 -25.18
CA ASP A 788 -10.95 -3.85 -26.13
C ASP A 788 -11.94 -2.73 -25.79
N TYR A 789 -12.09 -2.42 -24.51
CA TYR A 789 -13.01 -1.43 -23.98
C TYR A 789 -12.36 -0.63 -22.86
N VAL A 790 -12.69 0.64 -22.76
CA VAL A 790 -12.15 1.57 -21.76
C VAL A 790 -13.29 2.32 -21.10
N ILE A 791 -13.20 2.48 -19.78
CA ILE A 791 -14.09 3.30 -18.96
C ILE A 791 -13.22 4.37 -18.30
N ASP A 792 -13.41 5.63 -18.68
CA ASP A 792 -12.63 6.76 -18.14
C ASP A 792 -13.42 7.49 -17.05
N MET A 793 -12.84 7.59 -15.86
CA MET A 793 -13.40 8.23 -14.68
C MET A 793 -12.85 9.65 -14.49
N GLY A 794 -13.70 10.62 -14.19
CA GLY A 794 -13.26 12.00 -13.98
C GLY A 794 -14.43 12.96 -13.71
N PRO A 795 -14.32 14.24 -14.13
CA PRO A 795 -13.18 14.89 -14.82
C PRO A 795 -11.98 15.25 -13.90
N GLY A 796 -12.20 15.30 -12.58
CA GLY A 796 -11.18 15.54 -11.57
C GLY A 796 -11.02 14.37 -10.58
N GLY A 797 -10.26 14.60 -9.52
CA GLY A 797 -10.23 13.73 -8.35
C GLY A 797 -11.03 14.35 -7.20
N GLY A 798 -11.43 13.55 -6.21
CA GLY A 798 -12.25 14.05 -5.10
C GLY A 798 -13.67 14.40 -5.55
N GLU A 799 -14.23 15.49 -5.04
CA GLU A 799 -15.60 15.98 -5.35
C GLU A 799 -15.81 16.34 -6.83
N GLU A 800 -14.74 16.74 -7.53
CA GLU A 800 -14.78 17.00 -8.98
C GLU A 800 -14.80 15.71 -9.82
N GLY A 801 -14.60 14.55 -9.19
CA GLY A 801 -14.60 13.25 -9.84
C GLY A 801 -15.93 12.50 -9.73
N GLY A 802 -15.83 11.17 -9.75
CA GLY A 802 -16.93 10.27 -9.44
C GLY A 802 -17.93 10.04 -10.57
N THR A 803 -17.58 10.39 -11.80
CA THR A 803 -18.43 10.20 -12.99
C THR A 803 -17.65 9.51 -14.10
N ILE A 804 -18.36 8.76 -14.93
CA ILE A 804 -17.82 8.21 -16.17
C ILE A 804 -17.85 9.33 -17.21
N VAL A 805 -16.68 9.83 -17.61
CA VAL A 805 -16.56 10.93 -18.59
C VAL A 805 -16.60 10.42 -20.03
N ALA A 806 -16.15 9.19 -20.25
CA ALA A 806 -16.20 8.51 -21.54
C ALA A 806 -16.15 6.99 -21.33
N ALA A 807 -16.82 6.23 -22.20
CA ALA A 807 -16.72 4.78 -22.25
C ALA A 807 -16.87 4.28 -23.69
N GLY A 808 -16.00 3.37 -24.13
CA GLY A 808 -15.95 2.95 -25.53
C GLY A 808 -14.67 2.19 -25.86
N THR A 809 -14.35 2.06 -27.14
CA THR A 809 -13.03 1.60 -27.58
C THR A 809 -11.94 2.62 -27.22
N PRO A 810 -10.65 2.26 -27.21
CA PRO A 810 -9.57 3.23 -27.04
C PRO A 810 -9.64 4.42 -28.02
N GLU A 811 -10.12 4.18 -29.25
CA GLU A 811 -10.34 5.23 -30.25
C GLU A 811 -11.48 6.18 -29.86
N ASP A 812 -12.56 5.67 -29.27
CA ASP A 812 -13.66 6.51 -28.76
C ASP A 812 -13.20 7.40 -27.60
N ILE A 813 -12.33 6.88 -26.72
CA ILE A 813 -11.77 7.66 -25.60
C ILE A 813 -10.85 8.77 -26.13
N LYS A 814 -9.99 8.45 -27.10
CA LYS A 814 -9.11 9.42 -27.75
C LYS A 814 -9.89 10.59 -28.36
N ASN A 815 -11.03 10.29 -28.98
CA ASN A 815 -11.88 11.29 -29.61
C ASN A 815 -12.80 12.04 -28.62
N SER A 816 -12.77 11.69 -27.32
CA SER A 816 -13.58 12.36 -26.30
C SER A 816 -12.88 13.60 -25.72
N PRO A 817 -13.39 14.82 -25.92
CA PRO A 817 -12.76 16.04 -25.41
C PRO A 817 -12.84 16.17 -23.88
N ALA A 818 -13.77 15.47 -23.25
CA ALA A 818 -13.93 15.45 -21.79
C ALA A 818 -12.95 14.49 -21.09
N SER A 819 -12.37 13.55 -21.85
CA SER A 819 -11.42 12.58 -21.33
C SER A 819 -10.03 13.21 -21.15
N LYS A 820 -9.47 13.12 -19.95
CA LYS A 820 -8.06 13.47 -19.73
C LYS A 820 -7.15 12.36 -20.29
N THR A 821 -7.56 11.11 -20.14
CA THR A 821 -6.86 9.94 -20.67
C THR A 821 -6.75 10.00 -22.20
N GLY A 822 -7.83 10.39 -22.88
CA GLY A 822 -7.89 10.54 -24.34
C GLY A 822 -6.89 11.52 -24.93
N LYS A 823 -6.39 12.50 -24.17
CA LYS A 823 -5.35 13.43 -24.64
C LYS A 823 -3.97 12.79 -24.79
N PHE A 824 -3.75 11.65 -24.14
CA PHE A 824 -2.48 10.92 -24.14
C PHE A 824 -2.53 9.61 -24.96
N LEU A 825 -3.72 9.21 -25.41
CA LEU A 825 -3.97 8.12 -26.36
C LEU A 825 -3.86 8.62 -27.80
#